data_AF-F1A5G8-F1
#
_entry.id   AF-F1A5G8-F1
#
_cell.length_a   1.000
_cell.length_b   1.000
_cell.length_c   1.000
_cell.angle_alpha   90.00
_cell.angle_beta   90.00
_cell.angle_gamma   90.00
#
_symmetry.space_group_name_H-M   'P 1'
#
loop_
_entity.id
_entity.type
_entity.pdbx_description
1 polymer ?
#
loop_
_entity_poly.entity_id
_entity_poly.type
_entity_poly.pdbx_seq_one_letter_code
_entity_poly.pdbx_strand_id
1 'polypeptide(L)'
;MSDDLLQQLQPLLLIDELKQHQIQSVNKQKQLKDLTTYNAKTIDQFMKDEHDYYSKKSKELKLLSSNFIARQNRLISQGFSISQEYSDNTNKTGDQVYEQQTQHVLQATALLIQEIAQTITIISTLISSIEQLELQFEFVVTHSLQQKLLELNNLSKHLSILLKELEKFSVSFSNTIESNSPLQLETDGFNSAVLVFTRQPFPGLIKRYKQMQLDELTIEMLTTSHFPYTYSKLKIIFENVSLNPSNATTSNNNNSNNNNSNPASQTNTPSSSPLSSSGNNNIPSVSDSNNNINNSNNNITNSGNVNIIPSSNIQDNNNNNNNINDDNQSLELVEQNSFDLFPSENSNRFISRIPLKFVRGTARFSKLKFSICLIHKVTKEQFNIETDLSESFIVFNNDSQWVDFFCELLKNEIFLKQDNINVSLSNQINLLSLQPPQQKQEDSPLRVSSEESKQHKQEYFYTKVNHLRVIKTIQKYFTVCLNIRKSLLQQYYPFPNESLQYLLNQISENIISCDEFDSFISILSPVFKVIKYQKNVIDLWNLGVIFTFISNDKVKELLLSNISNTSNIDPTKRFLIQFSENHPFCWVIKYLVPSIEPQPQSLQSLYEVREIYIDMKTDLPGDRSNKSILTFIETNKNLLNNLKEVCQNDLKQNQVRFIKKEEVRTIITN
;
A
#
# COMPACT_ATOMS: atom_id res chain seq x y z
N MET A 1 -19.83 -32.85 28.87
CA MET A 1 -18.57 -32.98 28.09
C MET A 1 -17.43 -32.55 29.00
N SER A 2 -16.25 -33.14 28.87
CA SER A 2 -15.02 -32.53 29.41
C SER A 2 -14.64 -31.31 28.57
N ASP A 3 -13.95 -30.34 29.18
CA ASP A 3 -13.49 -29.14 28.48
C ASP A 3 -12.54 -29.50 27.32
N ASP A 4 -11.77 -30.59 27.46
CA ASP A 4 -10.89 -31.11 26.40
C ASP A 4 -11.66 -31.51 25.13
N LEU A 5 -12.81 -32.16 25.27
CA LEU A 5 -13.63 -32.56 24.12
C LEU A 5 -14.26 -31.33 23.44
N LEU A 6 -14.60 -30.29 24.21
CA LEU A 6 -15.10 -29.03 23.66
C LEU A 6 -13.99 -28.28 22.89
N GLN A 7 -12.74 -28.33 23.37
CA GLN A 7 -11.59 -27.78 22.67
C GLN A 7 -11.29 -28.55 21.37
N GLN A 8 -11.35 -29.88 21.38
CA GLN A 8 -11.16 -30.72 20.18
C GLN A 8 -12.23 -30.47 19.09
N LEU A 9 -13.46 -30.15 19.48
CA LEU A 9 -14.54 -29.84 18.54
C LEU A 9 -14.50 -28.38 18.02
N GLN A 10 -13.71 -27.50 18.63
CA GLN A 10 -13.67 -26.08 18.27
C GLN A 10 -13.30 -25.80 16.79
N PRO A 11 -12.31 -26.49 16.17
CA PRO A 11 -12.01 -26.29 14.75
C PRO A 11 -13.17 -26.72 13.84
N LEU A 12 -13.82 -27.85 14.13
CA LEU A 12 -14.96 -28.35 13.35
C LEU A 12 -16.15 -27.37 13.39
N LEU A 13 -16.49 -26.86 14.57
CA LEU A 13 -17.54 -25.85 14.74
C LEU A 13 -17.22 -24.56 13.96
N LEU A 14 -15.96 -24.14 13.93
CA LEU A 14 -15.52 -22.98 13.13
C LEU A 14 -15.58 -23.23 11.62
N ILE A 15 -15.29 -24.45 11.13
CA ILE A 15 -15.48 -24.83 9.71
C ILE A 15 -16.93 -24.65 9.30
N ASP A 16 -17.86 -25.21 10.08
CA ASP A 16 -19.27 -25.20 9.71
C ASP A 16 -19.89 -23.80 9.86
N GLU A 17 -19.50 -23.02 10.87
CA GLU A 17 -19.87 -21.60 10.98
C GLU A 17 -19.38 -20.79 9.77
N LEU A 18 -18.13 -20.98 9.33
CA LEU A 18 -17.58 -20.27 8.18
C LEU A 18 -18.25 -20.67 6.86
N LYS A 19 -18.55 -21.96 6.65
CA LYS A 19 -19.31 -22.42 5.49
C LYS A 19 -20.73 -21.85 5.48
N GLN A 20 -21.41 -21.84 6.63
CA GLN A 20 -22.74 -21.24 6.75
C GLN A 20 -22.69 -19.73 6.47
N HIS A 21 -21.70 -19.02 7.00
CA HIS A 21 -21.50 -17.60 6.70
C HIS A 21 -21.22 -17.34 5.22
N GLN A 22 -20.35 -18.15 4.58
CA GLN A 22 -20.06 -18.03 3.15
C GLN A 22 -21.32 -18.23 2.30
N ILE A 23 -22.15 -19.23 2.61
CA ILE A 23 -23.44 -19.46 1.93
C ILE A 23 -24.40 -18.28 2.14
N GLN A 24 -24.52 -17.77 3.37
CA GLN A 24 -25.35 -16.60 3.68
C GLN A 24 -24.86 -15.35 2.94
N SER A 25 -23.54 -15.11 2.93
CA SER A 25 -22.90 -14.02 2.22
C SER A 25 -23.16 -14.09 0.71
N VAL A 26 -22.91 -15.23 0.06
CA VAL A 26 -23.17 -15.43 -1.37
C VAL A 26 -24.65 -15.24 -1.71
N ASN A 27 -25.56 -15.70 -0.85
CA ASN A 27 -27.00 -15.47 -1.05
C ASN A 27 -27.39 -14.00 -0.88
N LYS A 28 -26.83 -13.28 0.11
CA LYS A 28 -27.02 -11.84 0.32
C LYS A 28 -26.43 -11.03 -0.84
N GLN A 29 -25.27 -11.42 -1.37
CA GLN A 29 -24.67 -10.82 -2.58
C GLN A 29 -25.57 -10.99 -3.81
N LYS A 30 -26.16 -12.17 -4.03
CA LYS A 30 -27.13 -12.40 -5.12
C LYS A 30 -28.35 -11.48 -4.97
N GLN A 31 -28.97 -11.47 -3.79
CA GLN A 31 -30.09 -10.58 -3.48
C GLN A 31 -29.76 -9.10 -3.71
N LEU A 32 -28.54 -8.66 -3.35
CA LEU A 32 -28.07 -7.29 -3.57
C LEU A 32 -27.76 -6.97 -5.05
N LYS A 33 -27.44 -7.97 -5.89
CA LYS A 33 -27.30 -7.81 -7.35
C LYS A 33 -28.65 -7.79 -8.07
N ASP A 34 -29.61 -8.58 -7.62
CA ASP A 34 -30.95 -8.69 -8.22
C ASP A 34 -31.84 -7.46 -7.89
N LEU A 35 -31.50 -6.73 -6.82
CA LEU A 35 -32.13 -5.46 -6.46
C LEU A 35 -31.74 -4.36 -7.46
N THR A 36 -32.58 -4.19 -8.50
CA THR A 36 -32.47 -3.11 -9.51
C THR A 36 -32.36 -1.70 -8.94
N THR A 37 -32.80 -1.50 -7.69
CA THR A 37 -32.62 -0.25 -6.94
C THR A 37 -31.44 -0.39 -5.98
N TYR A 38 -30.28 0.13 -6.39
CA TYR A 38 -29.01 0.10 -5.64
C TYR A 38 -29.10 0.89 -4.32
N ASN A 39 -29.58 0.27 -3.23
CA ASN A 39 -29.60 0.91 -1.92
C ASN A 39 -28.20 0.87 -1.28
N ALA A 40 -27.44 1.94 -1.53
CA ALA A 40 -26.07 2.11 -1.03
C ALA A 40 -25.95 1.86 0.49
N LYS A 41 -26.94 2.23 1.31
CA LYS A 41 -26.92 2.00 2.76
C LYS A 41 -26.95 0.51 3.12
N THR A 42 -27.72 -0.29 2.38
CA THR A 42 -27.78 -1.74 2.60
C THR A 42 -26.47 -2.41 2.21
N ILE A 43 -25.84 -1.96 1.12
CA ILE A 43 -24.53 -2.44 0.69
C ILE A 43 -23.45 -2.03 1.69
N ASP A 44 -23.38 -0.76 2.11
CA ASP A 44 -22.42 -0.30 3.12
C ASP A 44 -22.56 -1.07 4.45
N GLN A 45 -23.79 -1.34 4.90
CA GLN A 45 -24.02 -2.15 6.08
C GLN A 45 -23.57 -3.60 5.86
N PHE A 46 -23.85 -4.21 4.71
CA PHE A 46 -23.35 -5.54 4.37
C PHE A 46 -21.81 -5.62 4.36
N MET A 47 -21.13 -4.69 3.69
CA MET A 47 -19.66 -4.64 3.65
C MET A 47 -19.06 -4.45 5.05
N LYS A 48 -19.75 -3.72 5.93
CA LYS A 48 -19.39 -3.57 7.34
C LYS A 48 -19.60 -4.87 8.13
N ASP A 49 -20.75 -5.54 7.97
CA ASP A 49 -21.06 -6.82 8.61
C ASP A 49 -19.98 -7.87 8.27
N GLU A 50 -19.64 -8.00 6.98
CA GLU A 50 -18.58 -8.89 6.47
C GLU A 50 -17.21 -8.53 7.06
N HIS A 51 -16.84 -7.25 7.05
CA HIS A 51 -15.58 -6.79 7.63
C HIS A 51 -15.49 -7.13 9.12
N ASP A 52 -16.50 -6.79 9.92
CA ASP A 52 -16.56 -7.06 11.35
C ASP A 52 -16.51 -8.58 11.64
N TYR A 53 -17.19 -9.40 10.83
CA TYR A 53 -17.14 -10.86 10.91
C TYR A 53 -15.72 -11.43 10.69
N TYR A 54 -15.09 -11.16 9.54
CA TYR A 54 -13.73 -11.67 9.29
C TYR A 54 -12.69 -11.05 10.24
N SER A 55 -12.88 -9.79 10.61
CA SER A 55 -12.09 -9.07 11.61
C SER A 55 -12.14 -9.73 13.00
N LYS A 56 -13.28 -10.34 13.36
CA LYS A 56 -13.45 -11.16 14.57
C LYS A 56 -12.85 -12.56 14.39
N LYS A 57 -13.20 -13.27 13.32
CA LYS A 57 -12.73 -14.65 13.06
C LYS A 57 -11.22 -14.76 12.95
N SER A 58 -10.56 -13.77 12.36
CA SER A 58 -9.09 -13.69 12.35
C SER A 58 -8.47 -13.67 13.76
N LYS A 59 -9.09 -12.98 14.73
CA LYS A 59 -8.61 -12.99 16.12
C LYS A 59 -8.79 -14.35 16.79
N GLU A 60 -9.93 -15.00 16.56
CA GLU A 60 -10.23 -16.33 17.08
C GLU A 60 -9.23 -17.37 16.53
N LEU A 61 -8.99 -17.37 15.21
CA LEU A 61 -8.02 -18.26 14.56
C LEU A 61 -6.57 -17.98 14.97
N LYS A 62 -6.20 -16.72 15.20
CA LYS A 62 -4.87 -16.35 15.72
C LYS A 62 -4.63 -16.94 17.11
N LEU A 63 -5.60 -16.84 18.01
CA LEU A 63 -5.54 -17.43 19.35
C LEU A 63 -5.44 -18.95 19.26
N LEU A 64 -6.34 -19.57 18.49
CA LEU A 64 -6.38 -21.02 18.28
C LEU A 64 -5.03 -21.56 17.73
N SER A 65 -4.49 -20.92 16.70
CA SER A 65 -3.19 -21.27 16.11
C SER A 65 -2.04 -21.17 17.12
N SER A 66 -2.04 -20.13 17.98
CA SER A 66 -1.03 -19.99 19.03
C SER A 66 -1.07 -21.12 20.06
N ASN A 67 -2.25 -21.62 20.38
CA ASN A 67 -2.42 -22.77 21.27
C ASN A 67 -1.88 -24.06 20.65
N PHE A 68 -2.10 -24.30 19.35
CA PHE A 68 -1.54 -25.47 18.66
C PHE A 68 -0.02 -25.44 18.62
N ILE A 69 0.59 -24.29 18.33
CA ILE A 69 2.06 -24.14 18.36
C ILE A 69 2.59 -24.46 19.77
N ALA A 70 1.93 -24.02 20.84
CA ALA A 70 2.32 -24.33 22.21
C ALA A 70 2.16 -25.83 22.56
N ARG A 71 1.04 -26.46 22.15
CA ARG A 71 0.81 -27.91 22.32
C ARG A 71 1.84 -28.75 21.58
N GLN A 72 2.16 -28.38 20.34
CA GLN A 72 3.10 -29.08 19.47
C GLN A 72 4.51 -29.14 20.08
N ASN A 73 5.03 -27.99 20.51
CA ASN A 73 6.33 -27.91 21.20
C ASN A 73 6.36 -28.77 22.47
N ARG A 74 5.27 -28.78 23.25
CA ARG A 74 5.16 -29.60 24.47
C ARG A 74 5.16 -31.10 24.18
N LEU A 75 4.38 -31.57 23.20
CA LEU A 75 4.31 -32.99 22.85
C LEU A 75 5.65 -33.52 22.33
N ILE A 76 6.31 -32.77 21.44
CA ILE A 76 7.62 -33.17 20.91
C ILE A 76 8.65 -33.23 22.05
N SER A 77 8.66 -32.23 22.95
CA SER A 77 9.54 -32.24 24.13
C SER A 77 9.31 -33.47 25.03
N GLN A 78 8.03 -33.80 25.29
CA GLN A 78 7.66 -34.99 26.08
C GLN A 78 8.09 -36.30 25.38
N GLY A 79 7.93 -36.40 24.07
CA GLY A 79 8.36 -37.55 23.27
C GLY A 79 9.86 -37.79 23.34
N PHE A 80 10.67 -36.73 23.24
CA PHE A 80 12.12 -36.84 23.42
C PHE A 80 12.50 -37.29 24.84
N SER A 81 11.87 -36.75 25.89
CA SER A 81 12.12 -37.20 27.27
C SER A 81 11.81 -38.69 27.47
N ILE A 82 10.64 -39.15 26.98
CA ILE A 82 10.22 -40.56 27.07
C ILE A 82 11.20 -41.46 26.30
N SER A 83 11.59 -41.09 25.08
CA SER A 83 12.58 -41.87 24.30
C SER A 83 13.95 -41.93 24.98
N GLN A 84 14.35 -40.89 25.71
CA GLN A 84 15.62 -40.88 26.43
C GLN A 84 15.56 -41.77 27.68
N GLU A 85 14.49 -41.63 28.49
CA GLU A 85 14.26 -42.48 29.67
C GLU A 85 14.22 -43.98 29.33
N TYR A 86 13.72 -44.34 28.14
CA TYR A 86 13.75 -45.71 27.63
C TYR A 86 15.16 -46.22 27.36
N SER A 87 16.00 -45.40 26.71
CA SER A 87 17.38 -45.76 26.39
C SER A 87 18.25 -45.95 27.64
N ASP A 88 17.96 -45.23 28.71
CA ASP A 88 18.67 -45.32 29.98
C ASP A 88 18.20 -46.49 30.88
N ASN A 89 16.92 -46.92 30.78
CA ASN A 89 16.30 -47.91 31.68
C ASN A 89 16.06 -49.29 31.04
N THR A 90 17.09 -49.93 30.50
CA THR A 90 17.01 -51.29 29.89
C THR A 90 16.75 -52.46 30.87
N ASN A 91 16.28 -52.18 32.10
CA ASN A 91 16.04 -53.17 33.16
C ASN A 91 14.54 -53.50 33.33
N LYS A 92 14.23 -54.80 33.24
CA LYS A 92 12.95 -55.43 32.82
C LYS A 92 11.69 -55.27 33.70
N THR A 93 11.48 -54.14 34.38
CA THR A 93 10.29 -53.92 35.23
C THR A 93 9.47 -52.66 34.87
N GLY A 94 9.82 -51.94 33.81
CA GLY A 94 9.14 -50.70 33.39
C GLY A 94 8.10 -50.84 32.26
N ASP A 95 8.11 -51.96 31.54
CA ASP A 95 7.57 -52.09 30.18
C ASP A 95 6.09 -51.64 30.03
N GLN A 96 5.21 -51.99 30.98
CA GLN A 96 3.78 -51.65 30.92
C GLN A 96 3.49 -50.15 31.07
N VAL A 97 4.24 -49.43 31.90
CA VAL A 97 4.07 -47.99 32.09
C VAL A 97 4.56 -47.24 30.86
N TYR A 98 5.66 -47.71 30.28
CA TYR A 98 6.22 -47.16 29.06
C TYR A 98 5.26 -47.33 27.86
N GLU A 99 4.67 -48.51 27.71
CA GLU A 99 3.68 -48.79 26.66
C GLU A 99 2.46 -47.86 26.77
N GLN A 100 1.92 -47.64 27.97
CA GLN A 100 0.81 -46.70 28.18
C GLN A 100 1.17 -45.24 27.83
N GLN A 101 2.33 -44.76 28.28
CA GLN A 101 2.79 -43.39 27.96
C GLN A 101 3.01 -43.22 26.46
N THR A 102 3.59 -44.23 25.82
CA THR A 102 3.84 -44.31 24.38
C THR A 102 2.54 -44.22 23.58
N GLN A 103 1.55 -45.05 23.92
CA GLN A 103 0.23 -45.02 23.28
C GLN A 103 -0.47 -43.66 23.46
N HIS A 104 -0.36 -43.05 24.64
CA HIS A 104 -0.90 -41.72 24.91
C HIS A 104 -0.23 -40.62 24.07
N VAL A 105 1.10 -40.65 23.90
CA VAL A 105 1.83 -39.69 23.04
C VAL A 105 1.43 -39.85 21.57
N LEU A 106 1.34 -41.08 21.07
CA LEU A 106 0.90 -41.35 19.68
C LEU A 106 -0.54 -40.88 19.45
N GLN A 107 -1.46 -41.16 20.38
CA GLN A 107 -2.85 -40.69 20.30
C GLN A 107 -2.94 -39.17 20.32
N ALA A 108 -2.23 -38.49 21.22
CA ALA A 108 -2.20 -37.03 21.30
C ALA A 108 -1.58 -36.39 20.03
N THR A 109 -0.56 -37.03 19.46
CA THR A 109 0.08 -36.61 18.20
C THR A 109 -0.89 -36.71 17.03
N ALA A 110 -1.58 -37.85 16.87
CA ALA A 110 -2.56 -38.05 15.80
C ALA A 110 -3.73 -37.04 15.86
N LEU A 111 -4.23 -36.76 17.07
CA LEU A 111 -5.27 -35.74 17.27
C LEU A 111 -4.77 -34.34 16.91
N LEU A 112 -3.55 -33.97 17.31
CA LEU A 112 -2.99 -32.64 17.00
C LEU A 112 -2.70 -32.47 15.50
N ILE A 113 -2.24 -33.51 14.79
CA ILE A 113 -2.12 -33.53 13.33
C ILE A 113 -3.46 -33.20 12.68
N GLN A 114 -4.55 -33.84 13.13
CA GLN A 114 -5.90 -33.59 12.63
C GLN A 114 -6.38 -32.15 12.94
N GLU A 115 -6.21 -31.67 14.17
CA GLU A 115 -6.57 -30.29 14.59
C GLU A 115 -5.84 -29.23 13.73
N ILE A 116 -4.54 -29.43 13.48
CA ILE A 116 -3.72 -28.51 12.68
C ILE A 116 -4.11 -28.54 11.20
N ALA A 117 -4.28 -29.72 10.60
CA ALA A 117 -4.70 -29.85 9.20
C ALA A 117 -6.08 -29.23 8.93
N GLN A 118 -7.03 -29.42 9.86
CA GLN A 118 -8.33 -28.74 9.81
C GLN A 118 -8.16 -27.22 9.91
N THR A 119 -7.28 -26.73 10.78
CA THR A 119 -7.06 -25.28 10.97
C THR A 119 -6.41 -24.60 9.77
N ILE A 120 -5.47 -25.27 9.10
CA ILE A 120 -4.91 -24.81 7.80
C ILE A 120 -6.03 -24.71 6.76
N THR A 121 -6.94 -25.70 6.73
CA THR A 121 -8.10 -25.71 5.83
C THR A 121 -9.07 -24.55 6.15
N ILE A 122 -9.33 -24.27 7.42
CA ILE A 122 -10.14 -23.12 7.88
C ILE A 122 -9.54 -21.80 7.40
N ILE A 123 -8.24 -21.58 7.67
CA ILE A 123 -7.55 -20.33 7.31
C ILE A 123 -7.60 -20.12 5.79
N SER A 124 -7.33 -21.17 5.02
CA SER A 124 -7.38 -21.13 3.55
C SER A 124 -8.79 -20.80 3.04
N THR A 125 -9.83 -21.41 3.64
CA THR A 125 -11.24 -21.16 3.29
C THR A 125 -11.63 -19.70 3.59
N LEU A 126 -11.19 -19.15 4.72
CA LEU A 126 -11.45 -17.75 5.09
C LEU A 126 -10.76 -16.76 4.15
N ILE A 127 -9.51 -17.00 3.80
CA ILE A 127 -8.76 -16.16 2.85
C ILE A 127 -9.45 -16.15 1.49
N SER A 128 -9.76 -17.33 0.93
CA SER A 128 -10.46 -17.46 -0.35
C SER A 128 -11.87 -16.88 -0.35
N SER A 129 -12.57 -16.86 0.80
CA SER A 129 -13.88 -16.20 0.91
C SER A 129 -13.78 -14.66 0.77
N ILE A 130 -12.70 -14.06 1.27
CA ILE A 130 -12.46 -12.61 1.15
C ILE A 130 -11.96 -12.25 -0.24
N GLU A 131 -11.09 -13.08 -0.83
CA GLU A 131 -10.65 -12.93 -2.23
C GLU A 131 -11.84 -13.07 -3.20
N GLN A 132 -12.80 -13.96 -2.92
CA GLN A 132 -14.07 -14.05 -3.65
C GLN A 132 -14.92 -12.78 -3.51
N LEU A 133 -15.03 -12.18 -2.31
CA LEU A 133 -15.74 -10.92 -2.11
C LEU A 133 -15.09 -9.77 -2.89
N GLU A 134 -13.76 -9.68 -2.90
CA GLU A 134 -13.02 -8.67 -3.66
C GLU A 134 -13.28 -8.81 -5.16
N LEU A 135 -13.20 -10.03 -5.70
CA LEU A 135 -13.31 -10.30 -7.15
C LEU A 135 -14.76 -10.35 -7.67
N GLN A 136 -15.73 -10.79 -6.86
CA GLN A 136 -17.12 -10.97 -7.30
C GLN A 136 -18.07 -9.86 -6.85
N PHE A 137 -17.73 -9.09 -5.82
CA PHE A 137 -18.61 -8.08 -5.23
C PHE A 137 -17.91 -6.72 -5.04
N GLU A 138 -16.80 -6.51 -5.74
CA GLU A 138 -16.01 -5.26 -5.72
C GLU A 138 -15.54 -4.84 -4.32
N PHE A 139 -15.50 -5.77 -3.34
CA PHE A 139 -15.14 -5.48 -1.96
C PHE A 139 -13.73 -4.86 -1.86
N VAL A 140 -13.59 -3.84 -1.02
CA VAL A 140 -12.31 -3.16 -0.80
C VAL A 140 -11.75 -3.58 0.55
N VAL A 141 -10.73 -4.45 0.51
CA VAL A 141 -10.03 -4.92 1.71
C VAL A 141 -9.31 -3.75 2.38
N THR A 142 -9.84 -3.31 3.53
CA THR A 142 -9.22 -2.25 4.35
C THR A 142 -7.83 -2.67 4.84
N HIS A 143 -6.94 -1.72 5.10
CA HIS A 143 -5.61 -1.98 5.66
C HIS A 143 -5.63 -2.82 6.96
N SER A 144 -6.63 -2.62 7.84
CA SER A 144 -6.76 -3.40 9.08
C SER A 144 -7.11 -4.87 8.84
N LEU A 145 -7.86 -5.17 7.77
CA LEU A 145 -8.18 -6.54 7.37
C LEU A 145 -7.02 -7.16 6.57
N GLN A 146 -6.37 -6.39 5.70
CA GLN A 146 -5.18 -6.80 4.93
C GLN A 146 -4.04 -7.27 5.85
N GLN A 147 -3.71 -6.50 6.89
CA GLN A 147 -2.71 -6.91 7.90
C GLN A 147 -3.11 -8.20 8.65
N LYS A 148 -4.40 -8.39 8.93
CA LYS A 148 -4.92 -9.62 9.55
C LYS A 148 -4.83 -10.84 8.63
N LEU A 149 -5.03 -10.65 7.33
CA LEU A 149 -4.89 -11.72 6.33
C LEU A 149 -3.43 -12.12 6.14
N LEU A 150 -2.51 -11.15 6.15
CA LEU A 150 -1.07 -11.41 6.18
C LEU A 150 -0.69 -12.25 7.43
N GLU A 151 -1.16 -11.86 8.61
CA GLU A 151 -0.93 -12.63 9.84
C GLU A 151 -1.51 -14.06 9.77
N LEU A 152 -2.71 -14.25 9.21
CA LEU A 152 -3.31 -15.58 9.04
C LEU A 152 -2.57 -16.43 8.01
N ASN A 153 -2.14 -15.87 6.87
CA ASN A 153 -1.36 -16.57 5.87
C ASN A 153 -0.03 -17.06 6.47
N ASN A 154 0.66 -16.20 7.23
CA ASN A 154 1.89 -16.57 7.95
C ASN A 154 1.66 -17.69 8.96
N LEU A 155 0.55 -17.66 9.70
CA LEU A 155 0.16 -18.75 10.62
C LEU A 155 -0.13 -20.05 9.86
N SER A 156 -0.84 -20.00 8.73
CA SER A 156 -1.10 -21.17 7.89
C SER A 156 0.20 -21.84 7.42
N LYS A 157 1.18 -21.03 6.98
CA LYS A 157 2.52 -21.51 6.60
C LYS A 157 3.29 -22.11 7.77
N HIS A 158 3.23 -21.50 8.96
CA HIS A 158 3.87 -22.04 10.16
C HIS A 158 3.25 -23.38 10.56
N LEU A 159 1.92 -23.43 10.65
CA LEU A 159 1.18 -24.66 10.93
C LEU A 159 1.49 -25.76 9.90
N SER A 160 1.69 -25.41 8.62
CA SER A 160 2.05 -26.37 7.57
C SER A 160 3.43 -27.02 7.76
N ILE A 161 4.44 -26.29 8.28
CA ILE A 161 5.74 -26.91 8.60
C ILE A 161 5.70 -27.70 9.91
N LEU A 162 4.92 -27.25 10.90
CA LEU A 162 4.75 -27.95 12.17
C LEU A 162 3.92 -29.25 12.03
N LEU A 163 2.97 -29.28 11.08
CA LEU A 163 2.22 -30.47 10.71
C LEU A 163 3.16 -31.56 10.19
N LYS A 164 4.04 -31.22 9.23
CA LYS A 164 5.05 -32.14 8.69
C LYS A 164 6.07 -32.61 9.73
N GLU A 165 6.44 -31.75 10.68
CA GLU A 165 7.26 -32.14 11.83
C GLU A 165 6.55 -33.19 12.71
N LEU A 166 5.26 -33.00 12.99
CA LEU A 166 4.45 -33.95 13.76
C LEU A 166 4.21 -35.29 13.03
N GLU A 167 3.95 -35.25 11.72
CA GLU A 167 3.81 -36.46 10.89
C GLU A 167 5.10 -37.29 10.91
N LYS A 168 6.26 -36.65 10.72
CA LYS A 168 7.58 -37.30 10.83
C LYS A 168 7.84 -37.80 12.25
N PHE A 169 7.55 -37.01 13.28
CA PHE A 169 7.69 -37.41 14.67
C PHE A 169 6.84 -38.66 14.98
N SER A 170 5.58 -38.71 14.54
CA SER A 170 4.71 -39.88 14.74
C SER A 170 5.30 -41.16 14.13
N VAL A 171 5.85 -41.08 12.92
CA VAL A 171 6.47 -42.23 12.23
C VAL A 171 7.79 -42.63 12.89
N SER A 172 8.71 -41.68 13.12
CA SER A 172 9.99 -41.95 13.80
C SER A 172 9.78 -42.51 15.21
N PHE A 173 8.83 -41.98 15.98
CA PHE A 173 8.53 -42.45 17.34
C PHE A 173 8.00 -43.89 17.33
N SER A 174 7.08 -44.21 16.41
CA SER A 174 6.59 -45.58 16.19
C SER A 174 7.73 -46.55 15.89
N ASN A 175 8.59 -46.20 14.92
CA ASN A 175 9.73 -47.04 14.51
C ASN A 175 10.79 -47.20 15.61
N THR A 176 10.99 -46.19 16.46
CA THR A 176 11.92 -46.20 17.60
C THR A 176 11.57 -47.34 18.57
N ILE A 177 10.27 -47.49 18.87
CA ILE A 177 9.75 -48.51 19.79
C ILE A 177 9.94 -49.92 19.22
N GLU A 178 9.70 -50.12 17.92
CA GLU A 178 9.85 -51.44 17.28
C GLU A 178 11.32 -51.86 17.11
N SER A 179 12.23 -50.91 16.94
CA SER A 179 13.63 -51.16 16.57
C SER A 179 14.64 -51.07 17.72
N ASN A 180 14.25 -50.54 18.88
CA ASN A 180 15.17 -50.15 19.98
C ASN A 180 16.31 -49.20 19.53
N SER A 181 16.11 -48.47 18.44
CA SER A 181 17.03 -47.44 17.98
C SER A 181 16.73 -46.10 18.67
N PRO A 182 17.72 -45.19 18.83
CA PRO A 182 17.44 -43.85 19.38
C PRO A 182 16.59 -43.03 18.39
N LEU A 183 15.66 -42.22 18.92
CA LEU A 183 14.75 -41.41 18.11
C LEU A 183 15.50 -40.41 17.21
N GLN A 184 15.58 -40.73 15.92
CA GLN A 184 16.12 -39.84 14.90
C GLN A 184 14.98 -39.20 14.09
N LEU A 185 14.91 -37.88 14.13
CA LEU A 185 14.00 -37.09 13.30
C LEU A 185 14.70 -36.78 11.97
N GLU A 186 14.41 -37.55 10.91
CA GLU A 186 14.94 -37.27 9.57
C GLU A 186 14.23 -36.03 8.98
N THR A 187 14.87 -34.87 9.10
CA THR A 187 14.34 -33.60 8.59
C THR A 187 14.82 -33.30 7.18
N ASP A 188 14.00 -33.59 6.15
CA ASP A 188 14.21 -32.98 4.82
C ASP A 188 14.14 -31.45 4.96
N GLY A 189 15.21 -30.77 4.56
CA GLY A 189 15.42 -29.36 4.92
C GLY A 189 14.32 -28.39 4.50
N PHE A 190 13.67 -28.67 3.37
CA PHE A 190 12.57 -27.86 2.82
C PHE A 190 11.36 -27.71 3.76
N ASN A 191 11.25 -28.51 4.82
CA ASN A 191 10.10 -28.55 5.72
C ASN A 191 10.36 -28.04 7.15
N SER A 192 11.58 -27.56 7.47
CA SER A 192 11.92 -27.11 8.84
C SER A 192 11.81 -25.60 9.09
N ALA A 193 11.67 -24.79 8.04
CA ALA A 193 11.51 -23.35 8.18
C ALA A 193 10.76 -22.72 6.99
N VAL A 194 10.10 -21.59 7.26
CA VAL A 194 9.47 -20.75 6.25
C VAL A 194 9.78 -19.29 6.53
N LEU A 195 9.96 -18.50 5.47
CA LEU A 195 10.30 -17.09 5.52
C LEU A 195 9.07 -16.25 5.15
N VAL A 196 8.70 -15.26 5.96
CA VAL A 196 7.46 -14.49 5.79
C VAL A 196 7.63 -12.99 6.05
N PHE A 197 6.80 -12.17 5.41
CA PHE A 197 6.62 -10.77 5.79
C PHE A 197 5.68 -10.69 7.00
N THR A 198 6.14 -10.19 8.14
CA THR A 198 5.24 -9.86 9.27
C THR A 198 4.68 -8.45 9.16
N ARG A 199 5.45 -7.55 8.54
CA ARG A 199 5.06 -6.18 8.19
C ARG A 199 5.72 -5.80 6.87
N GLN A 200 5.00 -5.08 6.03
CA GLN A 200 5.52 -4.45 4.83
C GLN A 200 4.88 -3.05 4.65
N PRO A 201 5.60 -2.05 4.12
CA PRO A 201 5.08 -0.70 3.90
C PRO A 201 4.47 -0.56 2.48
N PHE A 202 3.93 -1.66 1.98
CA PHE A 202 3.46 -1.85 0.62
C PHE A 202 1.92 -2.10 0.63
N PRO A 203 1.23 -2.04 -0.53
CA PRO A 203 1.70 -1.40 -1.75
C PRO A 203 1.93 0.11 -1.51
N GLY A 204 2.93 0.69 -2.16
CA GLY A 204 3.43 1.98 -1.69
C GLY A 204 4.35 2.77 -2.61
N LEU A 205 4.47 4.05 -2.30
CA LEU A 205 5.28 5.04 -3.01
C LEU A 205 6.48 5.43 -2.14
N ILE A 206 7.69 5.26 -2.65
CA ILE A 206 8.93 5.47 -1.89
C ILE A 206 9.81 6.51 -2.57
N LYS A 207 10.23 7.51 -1.81
CA LYS A 207 11.15 8.53 -2.31
C LYS A 207 12.56 7.96 -2.37
N ARG A 208 13.25 8.10 -3.50
CA ARG A 208 14.67 7.75 -3.64
C ARG A 208 15.50 8.40 -2.51
N TYR A 209 16.48 7.66 -2.00
CA TYR A 209 17.35 7.96 -0.85
C TYR A 209 16.65 8.10 0.51
N LYS A 210 15.31 7.99 0.60
CA LYS A 210 14.63 7.87 1.89
C LYS A 210 14.85 6.46 2.44
N GLN A 211 15.44 6.37 3.62
CA GLN A 211 15.54 5.14 4.39
C GLN A 211 14.20 4.85 5.08
N MET A 212 13.75 3.60 5.01
CA MET A 212 12.60 3.09 5.77
C MET A 212 12.93 3.07 7.28
N GLN A 213 11.90 3.20 8.11
CA GLN A 213 12.06 2.97 9.54
C GLN A 213 12.23 1.47 9.82
N LEU A 214 12.97 1.11 10.87
CA LEU A 214 13.27 -0.29 11.21
C LEU A 214 12.02 -1.18 11.33
N ASP A 215 10.91 -0.64 11.82
CA ASP A 215 9.67 -1.40 12.04
C ASP A 215 8.65 -1.33 10.87
N GLU A 216 9.00 -0.66 9.75
CA GLU A 216 8.15 -0.56 8.55
C GLU A 216 8.19 -1.84 7.69
N LEU A 217 9.36 -2.50 7.60
CA LEU A 217 9.54 -3.76 6.87
C LEU A 217 10.22 -4.79 7.77
N THR A 218 9.48 -5.85 8.10
CA THR A 218 9.94 -6.88 9.04
C THR A 218 9.74 -8.26 8.45
N ILE A 219 10.84 -9.01 8.37
CA ILE A 219 10.87 -10.40 7.90
C ILE A 219 11.02 -11.32 9.12
N GLU A 220 10.26 -12.41 9.14
CA GLU A 220 10.35 -13.43 10.18
C GLU A 220 10.61 -14.79 9.52
N MET A 221 11.60 -15.53 10.02
CA MET A 221 11.81 -16.94 9.73
C MET A 221 11.14 -17.73 10.86
N LEU A 222 10.08 -18.45 10.52
CA LEU A 222 9.33 -19.32 11.42
C LEU A 222 9.90 -20.73 11.28
N THR A 223 10.25 -21.38 12.39
CA THR A 223 10.87 -22.71 12.37
C THR A 223 10.03 -23.76 13.09
N THR A 224 10.38 -25.01 12.81
CA THR A 224 10.03 -26.20 13.60
C THR A 224 10.61 -26.13 15.02
N SER A 225 10.16 -27.03 15.89
CA SER A 225 10.70 -27.18 17.26
C SER A 225 12.13 -27.71 17.24
N HIS A 226 12.42 -28.67 16.36
CA HIS A 226 13.75 -29.12 16.04
C HIS A 226 14.26 -28.39 14.78
N PHE A 227 15.23 -27.48 14.93
CA PHE A 227 15.83 -26.72 13.83
C PHE A 227 17.33 -27.06 13.64
N PRO A 228 17.66 -28.08 12.82
CA PRO A 228 19.03 -28.59 12.66
C PRO A 228 19.90 -27.79 11.67
N TYR A 229 19.51 -26.55 11.34
CA TYR A 229 20.19 -25.72 10.36
C TYR A 229 21.00 -24.59 10.99
N THR A 230 22.09 -24.21 10.33
CA THR A 230 22.65 -22.85 10.39
C THR A 230 22.16 -22.07 9.17
N TYR A 231 22.28 -20.74 9.19
CA TYR A 231 21.76 -19.90 8.12
C TYR A 231 22.73 -18.78 7.73
N SER A 232 22.64 -18.38 6.47
CA SER A 232 23.36 -17.25 5.88
C SER A 232 22.66 -15.91 6.18
N LYS A 233 23.23 -14.78 5.75
CA LYS A 233 22.52 -13.50 5.79
C LYS A 233 21.32 -13.52 4.85
N LEU A 234 20.22 -12.92 5.29
CA LEU A 234 19.00 -12.71 4.51
C LEU A 234 19.29 -11.78 3.32
N LYS A 235 19.03 -12.20 2.09
CA LYS A 235 19.29 -11.43 0.85
C LYS A 235 17.99 -10.92 0.22
N ILE A 236 18.04 -9.76 -0.41
CA ILE A 236 16.92 -9.23 -1.22
C ILE A 236 17.04 -9.68 -2.68
N ILE A 237 15.91 -10.06 -3.27
CA ILE A 237 15.75 -10.28 -4.70
C ILE A 237 14.63 -9.37 -5.18
N PHE A 238 14.86 -8.61 -6.27
CA PHE A 238 13.83 -7.78 -6.90
C PHE A 238 13.28 -8.44 -8.15
N GLU A 239 11.99 -8.28 -8.40
CA GLU A 239 11.31 -8.75 -9.60
C GLU A 239 10.95 -7.58 -10.50
N ASN A 240 11.08 -7.78 -11.83
CA ASN A 240 10.63 -6.84 -12.87
C ASN A 240 11.20 -5.41 -12.74
N VAL A 241 12.49 -5.26 -12.44
CA VAL A 241 13.14 -3.95 -12.31
C VAL A 241 13.44 -3.33 -13.69
N SER A 242 12.42 -2.74 -14.33
CA SER A 242 12.64 -1.79 -15.41
C SER A 242 13.13 -0.46 -14.81
N LEU A 243 14.43 -0.20 -14.92
CA LEU A 243 15.06 1.03 -14.44
C LEU A 243 14.69 2.22 -15.33
N ASN A 244 14.55 3.41 -14.71
CA ASN A 244 14.38 4.65 -15.46
C ASN A 244 15.71 5.02 -16.16
N PRO A 245 15.78 5.10 -17.50
CA PRO A 245 17.05 5.30 -18.24
C PRO A 245 17.64 6.72 -18.13
N SER A 246 16.96 7.65 -17.45
CA SER A 246 17.16 9.10 -17.56
C SER A 246 18.28 9.72 -16.72
N ASN A 247 19.18 8.94 -16.09
CA ASN A 247 20.26 9.45 -15.23
C ASN A 247 21.67 8.89 -15.55
N ALA A 248 21.92 8.45 -16.79
CA ALA A 248 23.27 8.21 -17.28
C ALA A 248 23.93 9.53 -17.74
N THR A 249 24.33 10.38 -16.80
CA THR A 249 25.18 11.56 -17.10
C THR A 249 26.60 11.10 -17.42
N THR A 250 26.83 10.74 -18.68
CA THR A 250 28.15 10.39 -19.21
C THR A 250 29.00 11.66 -19.37
N SER A 251 29.73 12.03 -18.32
CA SER A 251 30.82 13.01 -18.43
C SER A 251 32.02 12.40 -19.14
N ASN A 252 31.99 12.38 -20.48
CA ASN A 252 33.16 12.06 -21.31
C ASN A 252 33.31 13.09 -22.45
N ASN A 253 33.76 14.30 -22.09
CA ASN A 253 34.35 15.23 -23.05
C ASN A 253 35.80 14.79 -23.32
N ASN A 254 36.00 13.94 -24.33
CA ASN A 254 37.31 13.74 -24.95
C ASN A 254 37.27 14.23 -26.39
N ASN A 255 38.04 15.29 -26.67
CA ASN A 255 38.33 15.76 -28.02
C ASN A 255 39.01 14.67 -28.85
N SER A 256 38.54 14.42 -30.07
CA SER A 256 39.41 14.00 -31.17
C SER A 256 38.89 14.53 -32.51
N ASN A 257 39.83 14.87 -33.38
CA ASN A 257 39.62 15.61 -34.63
C ASN A 257 39.14 14.74 -35.80
N ASN A 258 38.57 15.43 -36.80
CA ASN A 258 38.67 15.19 -38.25
C ASN A 258 38.36 13.78 -38.82
N ASN A 259 37.36 13.72 -39.71
CA ASN A 259 37.68 13.88 -41.13
C ASN A 259 36.48 14.19 -42.04
N ASN A 260 36.79 14.79 -43.20
CA ASN A 260 35.84 15.15 -44.27
C ASN A 260 35.23 13.93 -44.97
N SER A 261 33.95 14.01 -45.34
CA SER A 261 33.51 13.83 -46.74
C SER A 261 32.06 14.28 -46.97
N ASN A 262 31.90 15.31 -47.79
CA ASN A 262 30.68 15.62 -48.56
C ASN A 262 30.89 15.03 -49.98
N PRO A 263 29.86 14.63 -50.76
CA PRO A 263 29.06 15.66 -51.45
C PRO A 263 27.58 15.35 -51.82
N ALA A 264 26.75 16.39 -51.67
CA ALA A 264 25.74 16.92 -52.62
C ALA A 264 24.81 16.02 -53.50
N SER A 265 23.50 16.21 -53.33
CA SER A 265 22.49 16.48 -54.39
C SER A 265 21.18 17.00 -53.76
N GLN A 266 20.83 18.28 -53.90
CA GLN A 266 19.95 18.90 -54.91
C GLN A 266 18.43 18.66 -54.79
N THR A 267 17.70 19.75 -54.47
CA THR A 267 16.42 20.23 -55.09
C THR A 267 15.11 19.46 -54.75
N ASN A 268 13.94 20.08 -54.47
CA ASN A 268 13.33 21.31 -55.02
C ASN A 268 12.38 22.04 -54.03
N THR A 269 12.21 23.35 -54.23
CA THR A 269 11.04 24.17 -53.81
C THR A 269 10.09 24.38 -55.01
N PRO A 270 8.77 24.59 -54.81
CA PRO A 270 8.20 25.97 -54.83
C PRO A 270 6.99 26.15 -53.86
N SER A 271 7.00 27.12 -52.95
CA SER A 271 6.47 28.50 -53.08
C SER A 271 4.94 28.67 -53.25
N SER A 272 4.27 29.25 -52.24
CA SER A 272 3.26 30.32 -52.43
C SER A 272 2.86 30.99 -51.11
N SER A 273 3.26 32.25 -50.95
CA SER A 273 2.67 33.26 -50.04
C SER A 273 1.70 34.15 -50.85
N PRO A 274 0.81 34.98 -50.26
CA PRO A 274 1.23 36.32 -49.80
C PRO A 274 0.42 37.01 -48.66
N LEU A 275 1.07 37.99 -47.99
CA LEU A 275 0.62 39.33 -47.51
C LEU A 275 -0.82 39.55 -46.96
N SER A 276 -1.11 40.41 -45.96
CA SER A 276 -0.38 41.41 -45.12
C SER A 276 -1.30 41.80 -43.91
N SER A 277 -1.15 42.84 -43.07
CA SER A 277 -0.31 44.06 -43.01
C SER A 277 -0.16 44.57 -41.54
N SER A 278 0.96 45.21 -41.17
CA SER A 278 1.13 46.67 -40.91
C SER A 278 0.53 47.25 -39.62
N GLY A 279 1.38 47.84 -38.77
CA GLY A 279 0.99 48.56 -37.54
C GLY A 279 2.18 48.99 -36.65
N ASN A 280 2.98 49.96 -37.10
CA ASN A 280 4.12 50.53 -36.35
C ASN A 280 3.69 51.45 -35.19
N ASN A 281 4.49 51.55 -34.11
CA ASN A 281 5.14 52.81 -33.67
C ASN A 281 6.00 52.69 -32.38
N ASN A 282 7.31 52.93 -32.53
CA ASN A 282 8.25 53.74 -31.71
C ASN A 282 8.18 53.79 -30.15
N ILE A 283 9.25 53.29 -29.49
CA ILE A 283 10.38 54.06 -28.87
C ILE A 283 10.00 55.24 -27.94
N PRO A 284 10.59 55.38 -26.71
CA PRO A 284 12.05 55.33 -26.49
C PRO A 284 12.63 54.61 -25.25
N SER A 285 13.93 54.35 -25.37
CA SER A 285 14.90 53.99 -24.33
C SER A 285 15.36 55.19 -23.49
N VAL A 286 15.66 54.97 -22.20
CA VAL A 286 16.53 55.83 -21.39
C VAL A 286 17.55 54.98 -20.62
N SER A 287 18.75 55.55 -20.50
CA SER A 287 20.07 55.07 -20.14
C SER A 287 20.33 54.61 -18.68
N ASP A 288 21.41 53.83 -18.57
CA ASP A 288 22.43 53.80 -17.50
C ASP A 288 22.06 53.57 -16.02
N SER A 289 22.63 52.49 -15.46
CA SER A 289 23.81 52.66 -14.57
C SER A 289 24.59 51.37 -14.36
N ASN A 290 25.92 51.45 -14.49
CA ASN A 290 26.85 50.41 -14.04
C ASN A 290 26.84 50.30 -12.51
N ASN A 291 27.09 49.10 -11.99
CA ASN A 291 28.09 48.98 -10.92
C ASN A 291 28.75 47.60 -10.89
N ASN A 292 30.07 47.63 -10.98
CA ASN A 292 30.95 46.47 -11.07
C ASN A 292 31.87 46.52 -9.84
N ILE A 293 31.78 45.55 -8.93
CA ILE A 293 32.67 45.47 -7.76
C ILE A 293 33.39 44.12 -7.76
N ASN A 294 34.69 44.20 -8.06
CA ASN A 294 35.66 43.12 -7.92
C ASN A 294 36.24 43.06 -6.50
N ASN A 295 36.87 41.92 -6.19
CA ASN A 295 37.82 41.69 -5.10
C ASN A 295 37.33 41.83 -3.65
N SER A 296 37.45 40.74 -2.90
CA SER A 296 38.65 40.57 -2.05
C SER A 296 38.96 39.09 -1.77
N ASN A 297 40.21 38.69 -2.00
CA ASN A 297 40.78 37.48 -1.38
C ASN A 297 40.88 37.68 0.14
N ASN A 298 40.83 36.58 0.90
CA ASN A 298 41.57 36.49 2.15
C ASN A 298 42.00 35.04 2.43
N ASN A 299 43.31 34.79 2.28
CA ASN A 299 43.96 33.63 2.89
C ASN A 299 44.17 33.92 4.38
N ILE A 300 43.81 32.97 5.25
CA ILE A 300 44.42 32.87 6.59
C ILE A 300 44.91 31.44 6.79
N THR A 301 46.18 31.34 7.15
CA THR A 301 46.94 30.12 7.45
C THR A 301 46.79 29.68 8.90
N ASN A 302 47.29 28.47 9.20
CA ASN A 302 47.54 27.82 10.51
C ASN A 302 46.43 26.88 11.03
N SER A 303 46.76 25.79 11.73
CA SER A 303 48.00 24.98 11.80
C SER A 303 47.77 23.77 12.72
N GLY A 304 48.25 22.59 12.35
CA GLY A 304 48.23 21.38 13.20
C GLY A 304 46.88 20.66 13.24
N ASN A 305 46.83 19.35 13.54
CA ASN A 305 47.90 18.51 14.08
C ASN A 305 47.96 17.14 13.40
N VAL A 306 49.15 16.54 13.39
CA VAL A 306 49.46 15.26 12.75
C VAL A 306 49.14 14.09 13.69
N ASN A 307 48.65 12.97 13.15
CA ASN A 307 48.88 11.67 13.77
C ASN A 307 49.11 10.59 12.69
N ILE A 308 50.27 9.93 12.76
CA ILE A 308 50.77 8.92 11.83
C ILE A 308 50.92 7.61 12.60
N ILE A 309 50.28 6.53 12.13
CA ILE A 309 50.61 5.13 12.47
C ILE A 309 50.50 4.32 11.15
N PRO A 310 51.40 3.35 10.88
CA PRO A 310 51.94 3.18 9.52
C PRO A 310 51.33 2.04 8.69
N SER A 311 51.47 2.19 7.37
CA SER A 311 51.20 1.16 6.36
C SER A 311 52.32 0.12 6.32
N SER A 312 51.98 -1.16 6.36
CA SER A 312 52.90 -2.25 6.00
C SER A 312 52.71 -2.63 4.52
N ASN A 313 53.74 -2.40 3.70
CA ASN A 313 53.77 -2.86 2.31
C ASN A 313 53.88 -4.38 2.25
N ILE A 314 53.01 -5.02 1.47
CA ILE A 314 53.33 -6.28 0.77
C ILE A 314 53.01 -6.04 -0.71
N GLN A 315 54.05 -6.03 -1.54
CA GLN A 315 53.90 -6.14 -2.98
C GLN A 315 53.85 -7.63 -3.32
N ASP A 316 52.76 -8.09 -3.92
CA ASP A 316 52.77 -9.31 -4.71
C ASP A 316 52.16 -9.04 -6.08
N ASN A 317 53.01 -9.10 -7.10
CA ASN A 317 52.60 -9.08 -8.49
C ASN A 317 51.88 -10.39 -8.81
N ASN A 318 50.63 -10.33 -9.25
CA ASN A 318 50.07 -11.41 -10.05
C ASN A 318 49.18 -10.84 -11.17
N ASN A 319 49.77 -10.79 -12.37
CA ASN A 319 49.03 -10.64 -13.61
C ASN A 319 48.14 -11.88 -13.79
N ASN A 320 46.82 -11.70 -13.81
CA ASN A 320 45.92 -12.70 -14.36
C ASN A 320 44.82 -12.03 -15.18
N ASN A 321 44.88 -12.24 -16.49
CA ASN A 321 43.82 -11.85 -17.42
C ASN A 321 42.57 -12.69 -17.14
N ASN A 322 41.63 -12.13 -16.38
CA ASN A 322 40.25 -12.59 -16.41
C ASN A 322 39.43 -11.56 -17.19
N ASN A 323 38.96 -11.95 -18.38
CA ASN A 323 37.85 -11.29 -19.05
C ASN A 323 36.61 -11.45 -18.16
N ILE A 324 36.34 -10.44 -17.33
CA ILE A 324 35.07 -10.30 -16.63
C ILE A 324 34.08 -9.69 -17.63
N ASN A 325 32.98 -10.39 -17.89
CA ASN A 325 31.83 -9.79 -18.56
C ASN A 325 31.19 -8.78 -17.59
N ASP A 326 31.62 -7.51 -17.67
CA ASP A 326 31.16 -6.41 -16.82
C ASP A 326 29.69 -5.98 -17.05
N ASP A 327 29.03 -6.54 -18.08
CA ASP A 327 27.61 -6.27 -18.41
C ASP A 327 26.60 -6.76 -17.35
N ASN A 328 27.07 -7.43 -16.30
CA ASN A 328 26.27 -7.86 -15.15
C ASN A 328 26.63 -7.14 -13.84
N GLN A 329 27.11 -5.89 -13.90
CA GLN A 329 26.89 -4.95 -12.80
C GLN A 329 25.38 -4.68 -12.67
N SER A 330 24.67 -5.60 -12.01
CA SER A 330 23.26 -5.46 -11.67
C SER A 330 23.09 -4.14 -10.93
N LEU A 331 22.41 -3.18 -11.57
CA LEU A 331 22.32 -1.80 -11.09
C LEU A 331 21.63 -1.80 -9.72
N GLU A 332 22.44 -1.79 -8.66
CA GLU A 332 21.97 -1.92 -7.28
C GLU A 332 20.85 -0.90 -7.01
N LEU A 333 19.67 -1.42 -6.66
CA LEU A 333 18.47 -0.62 -6.44
C LEU A 333 18.42 -0.07 -5.00
N VAL A 334 19.10 -0.75 -4.07
CA VAL A 334 19.20 -0.44 -2.65
C VAL A 334 20.67 -0.39 -2.20
N GLU A 335 20.94 0.36 -1.14
CA GLU A 335 22.29 0.54 -0.57
C GLU A 335 22.79 -0.68 0.22
N GLN A 336 21.87 -1.49 0.75
CA GLN A 336 22.18 -2.72 1.49
C GLN A 336 21.26 -3.83 0.99
N ASN A 337 21.87 -4.92 0.54
CA ASN A 337 21.18 -6.08 -0.04
C ASN A 337 21.12 -7.30 0.90
N SER A 338 21.82 -7.26 2.03
CA SER A 338 21.94 -8.38 2.98
C SER A 338 21.81 -7.96 4.44
N PHE A 339 21.07 -8.76 5.22
CA PHE A 339 20.64 -8.44 6.59
C PHE A 339 20.79 -9.65 7.52
N ASP A 340 21.01 -9.38 8.80
CA ASP A 340 21.10 -10.42 9.83
C ASP A 340 19.72 -10.74 10.42
N LEU A 341 19.50 -12.00 10.76
CA LEU A 341 18.35 -12.48 11.51
C LEU A 341 18.73 -12.60 13.00
N PHE A 342 17.83 -12.15 13.88
CA PHE A 342 18.03 -12.22 15.33
C PHE A 342 16.97 -13.13 15.96
N PRO A 343 17.32 -14.01 16.91
CA PRO A 343 16.34 -14.82 17.62
C PRO A 343 15.36 -13.92 18.39
N SER A 344 14.07 -14.22 18.32
CA SER A 344 13.05 -13.59 19.14
C SER A 344 13.08 -14.19 20.56
N GLU A 345 13.05 -13.35 21.59
CA GLU A 345 13.51 -13.66 22.96
C GLU A 345 12.87 -14.88 23.66
N ASN A 346 11.75 -15.41 23.16
CA ASN A 346 11.08 -16.60 23.73
C ASN A 346 10.38 -17.49 22.67
N SER A 347 10.93 -17.65 21.46
CA SER A 347 10.23 -18.42 20.41
C SER A 347 11.11 -19.02 19.32
N ASN A 348 10.59 -20.06 18.63
CA ASN A 348 11.13 -20.70 17.41
C ASN A 348 11.00 -19.77 16.19
N ARG A 349 11.47 -18.53 16.32
CA ARG A 349 11.30 -17.46 15.35
C ARG A 349 12.52 -16.56 15.35
N PHE A 350 12.95 -16.20 14.15
CA PHE A 350 14.05 -15.27 13.95
C PHE A 350 13.52 -14.06 13.17
N ILE A 351 13.79 -12.86 13.65
CA ILE A 351 13.24 -11.61 13.11
C ILE A 351 14.38 -10.78 12.53
N SER A 352 14.15 -10.19 11.35
CA SER A 352 15.02 -9.15 10.77
C SER A 352 14.18 -7.92 10.46
N ARG A 353 14.64 -6.78 10.96
CA ARG A 353 14.05 -5.45 10.74
C ARG A 353 14.88 -4.77 9.64
N ILE A 354 14.25 -4.41 8.53
CA ILE A 354 14.96 -4.10 7.28
C ILE A 354 14.89 -2.59 6.97
N PRO A 355 15.92 -1.79 7.30
CA PRO A 355 15.94 -0.35 7.05
C PRO A 355 16.33 -0.04 5.59
N LEU A 356 15.50 -0.46 4.61
CA LEU A 356 15.78 -0.27 3.18
C LEU A 356 15.99 1.20 2.83
N LYS A 357 17.05 1.49 2.08
CA LYS A 357 17.28 2.77 1.40
C LYS A 357 17.48 2.52 -0.08
N PHE A 358 16.53 2.98 -0.89
CA PHE A 358 16.55 2.82 -2.33
C PHE A 358 17.41 3.91 -2.97
N VAL A 359 18.47 3.52 -3.69
CA VAL A 359 19.43 4.44 -4.32
C VAL A 359 19.05 4.84 -5.75
N ARG A 360 18.11 4.11 -6.36
CA ARG A 360 17.60 4.35 -7.72
C ARG A 360 16.07 4.32 -7.76
N GLY A 361 15.48 5.15 -8.62
CA GLY A 361 14.04 5.12 -8.90
C GLY A 361 13.67 4.08 -9.95
N THR A 362 12.49 3.50 -9.83
CA THR A 362 11.93 2.53 -10.79
C THR A 362 11.03 3.23 -11.81
N ALA A 363 10.89 2.67 -13.01
CA ALA A 363 9.99 3.21 -14.05
C ALA A 363 8.57 2.63 -13.98
N ARG A 364 8.39 1.55 -13.22
CA ARG A 364 7.16 0.79 -13.04
C ARG A 364 7.06 0.33 -11.59
N PHE A 365 5.89 -0.18 -11.22
CA PHE A 365 5.74 -0.96 -10.00
C PHE A 365 6.66 -2.19 -10.05
N SER A 366 7.36 -2.41 -8.95
CA SER A 366 8.25 -3.54 -8.71
C SER A 366 7.77 -4.31 -7.47
N LYS A 367 8.19 -5.56 -7.37
CA LYS A 367 8.01 -6.39 -6.17
C LYS A 367 9.39 -6.84 -5.68
N LEU A 368 9.49 -7.19 -4.41
CA LEU A 368 10.69 -7.79 -3.83
C LEU A 368 10.33 -9.07 -3.07
N LYS A 369 11.29 -9.98 -2.97
CA LYS A 369 11.25 -11.13 -2.05
C LYS A 369 12.56 -11.20 -1.30
N PHE A 370 12.57 -11.88 -0.17
CA PHE A 370 13.79 -12.20 0.56
C PHE A 370 14.11 -13.68 0.40
N SER A 371 15.41 -14.00 0.38
CA SER A 371 15.93 -15.35 0.21
C SER A 371 17.05 -15.59 1.21
N ILE A 372 17.10 -16.78 1.79
CA ILE A 372 18.13 -17.17 2.76
C ILE A 372 18.56 -18.61 2.52
N CYS A 373 19.88 -18.83 2.42
CA CYS A 373 20.45 -20.16 2.36
C CYS A 373 20.53 -20.75 3.77
N LEU A 374 19.94 -21.92 3.95
CA LEU A 374 20.02 -22.78 5.12
C LEU A 374 21.03 -23.90 4.85
N ILE A 375 21.85 -24.22 5.86
CA ILE A 375 22.95 -25.19 5.78
C ILE A 375 22.74 -26.23 6.88
N HIS A 376 22.60 -27.50 6.52
CA HIS A 376 22.38 -28.57 7.49
C HIS A 376 23.61 -28.77 8.40
N LYS A 377 23.43 -28.78 9.73
CA LYS A 377 24.56 -28.89 10.68
C LYS A 377 25.37 -30.17 10.47
N VAL A 378 24.70 -31.31 10.26
CA VAL A 378 25.32 -32.62 9.99
C VAL A 378 25.68 -32.82 8.50
N THR A 379 24.70 -33.00 7.60
CA THR A 379 24.93 -33.36 6.19
C THR A 379 25.66 -32.31 5.35
N LYS A 380 25.73 -31.05 5.82
CA LYS A 380 26.27 -29.88 5.10
C LYS A 380 25.53 -29.49 3.82
N GLU A 381 24.41 -30.15 3.52
CA GLU A 381 23.54 -29.80 2.41
C GLU A 381 22.98 -28.39 2.55
N GLN A 382 22.75 -27.75 1.41
CA GLN A 382 22.34 -26.35 1.32
C GLN A 382 21.08 -26.22 0.48
N PHE A 383 20.15 -25.38 0.94
CA PHE A 383 18.94 -25.04 0.20
C PHE A 383 18.52 -23.61 0.54
N ASN A 384 17.86 -22.95 -0.41
CA ASN A 384 17.33 -21.62 -0.20
C ASN A 384 15.84 -21.71 0.16
N ILE A 385 15.42 -20.97 1.18
CA ILE A 385 14.01 -20.66 1.40
C ILE A 385 13.77 -19.19 1.09
N GLU A 386 12.59 -18.88 0.56
CA GLU A 386 12.23 -17.54 0.09
C GLU A 386 10.89 -17.11 0.67
N THR A 387 10.67 -15.78 0.76
CA THR A 387 9.33 -15.25 0.93
C THR A 387 8.55 -15.37 -0.37
N ASP A 388 7.23 -15.23 -0.28
CA ASP A 388 6.41 -14.78 -1.40
C ASP A 388 6.92 -13.42 -1.93
N LEU A 389 6.33 -12.95 -3.02
CA LEU A 389 6.54 -11.58 -3.48
C LEU A 389 5.84 -10.60 -2.53
N SER A 390 6.48 -9.44 -2.33
CA SER A 390 5.87 -8.29 -1.66
C SER A 390 4.69 -7.76 -2.47
N GLU A 391 3.87 -6.94 -1.82
CA GLU A 391 2.92 -6.10 -2.54
C GLU A 391 3.66 -5.06 -3.41
N SER A 392 2.99 -4.60 -4.47
CA SER A 392 3.57 -3.78 -5.54
C SER A 392 3.95 -2.37 -5.05
N PHE A 393 5.18 -1.92 -5.32
CA PHE A 393 5.66 -0.59 -4.93
C PHE A 393 6.45 0.11 -6.03
N ILE A 394 6.59 1.44 -5.95
CA ILE A 394 7.37 2.23 -6.92
C ILE A 394 8.28 3.23 -6.21
N VAL A 395 9.49 3.39 -6.75
CA VAL A 395 10.49 4.31 -6.20
C VAL A 395 10.59 5.54 -7.10
N PHE A 396 10.17 6.70 -6.60
CA PHE A 396 10.15 7.94 -7.37
C PHE A 396 11.40 8.80 -7.12
N ASN A 397 11.89 9.45 -8.17
CA ASN A 397 13.09 10.29 -8.13
C ASN A 397 12.79 11.72 -7.67
N ASN A 398 11.62 12.25 -8.04
CA ASN A 398 11.20 13.63 -7.77
C ASN A 398 9.75 13.65 -7.24
N ASP A 399 9.49 14.53 -6.27
CA ASP A 399 8.15 14.79 -5.72
C ASP A 399 7.12 15.18 -6.79
N SER A 400 7.57 15.68 -7.95
CA SER A 400 6.69 15.94 -9.10
C SER A 400 6.00 14.68 -9.62
N GLN A 401 6.68 13.53 -9.61
CA GLN A 401 6.19 12.23 -10.12
C GLN A 401 5.28 11.51 -9.14
N TRP A 402 5.28 11.93 -7.86
CA TRP A 402 4.57 11.22 -6.79
C TRP A 402 3.07 11.13 -7.06
N VAL A 403 2.49 12.20 -7.61
CA VAL A 403 1.05 12.29 -7.90
C VAL A 403 0.68 11.31 -9.00
N ASP A 404 1.43 11.32 -10.10
CA ASP A 404 1.18 10.48 -11.27
C ASP A 404 1.21 8.99 -10.88
N PHE A 405 2.22 8.59 -10.10
CA PHE A 405 2.33 7.23 -9.56
C PHE A 405 1.30 6.90 -8.46
N PHE A 406 0.79 7.88 -7.72
CA PHE A 406 -0.32 7.68 -6.78
C PHE A 406 -1.65 7.44 -7.50
N CYS A 407 -1.87 8.19 -8.57
CA CYS A 407 -2.99 8.00 -9.48
C CYS A 407 -2.92 6.64 -10.19
N GLU A 408 -1.74 6.23 -10.65
CA GLU A 408 -1.51 4.88 -11.21
C GLU A 408 -1.75 3.78 -10.17
N LEU A 409 -1.28 3.94 -8.91
CA LEU A 409 -1.58 3.01 -7.81
C LEU A 409 -3.08 2.88 -7.57
N LEU A 410 -3.80 4.01 -7.48
CA LEU A 410 -5.26 4.02 -7.34
C LEU A 410 -5.93 3.29 -8.51
N LYS A 411 -5.51 3.54 -9.75
CA LYS A 411 -6.04 2.88 -10.95
C LYS A 411 -5.84 1.36 -10.91
N ASN A 412 -4.63 0.92 -10.59
CA ASN A 412 -4.27 -0.50 -10.48
C ASN A 412 -5.08 -1.26 -9.41
N GLU A 413 -5.43 -0.60 -8.30
CA GLU A 413 -6.22 -1.17 -7.20
C GLU A 413 -7.73 -1.13 -7.47
N ILE A 414 -8.21 -0.04 -8.07
CA ILE A 414 -9.63 0.14 -8.43
C ILE A 414 -10.03 -0.87 -9.51
N PHE A 415 -9.29 -0.96 -10.61
CA PHE A 415 -9.63 -1.83 -11.73
C PHE A 415 -9.02 -3.24 -11.64
N LEU A 416 -8.27 -3.53 -10.56
CA LEU A 416 -7.52 -4.77 -10.33
C LEU A 416 -6.64 -5.17 -11.53
N LYS A 417 -5.45 -4.58 -11.60
CA LYS A 417 -4.42 -5.00 -12.56
C LYS A 417 -4.10 -6.48 -12.39
N GLN A 418 -4.05 -7.23 -13.49
CA GLN A 418 -3.92 -8.69 -13.45
C GLN A 418 -2.69 -9.18 -12.67
N ASP A 419 -1.56 -8.45 -12.76
CA ASP A 419 -0.31 -8.76 -12.05
C ASP A 419 -0.41 -8.67 -10.50
N ASN A 420 -1.48 -8.08 -9.97
CA ASN A 420 -1.77 -8.02 -8.52
C ASN A 420 -2.66 -9.17 -8.03
N ILE A 421 -3.32 -9.93 -8.92
CA ILE A 421 -4.19 -11.04 -8.55
C ILE A 421 -3.34 -12.30 -8.32
N ASN A 422 -3.51 -12.95 -7.17
CA ASN A 422 -2.87 -14.24 -6.90
C ASN A 422 -3.36 -15.30 -7.90
N VAL A 423 -2.44 -15.82 -8.72
CA VAL A 423 -2.70 -16.76 -9.83
C VAL A 423 -3.42 -18.05 -9.39
N SER A 424 -3.40 -18.38 -8.10
CA SER A 424 -4.16 -19.50 -7.53
C SER A 424 -5.68 -19.37 -7.73
N LEU A 425 -6.23 -18.14 -7.71
CA LEU A 425 -7.69 -17.90 -7.81
C LEU A 425 -8.22 -17.86 -9.23
N SER A 426 -7.42 -17.37 -10.20
CA SER A 426 -7.87 -17.29 -11.60
C SER A 426 -8.27 -18.65 -12.17
N ASN A 427 -7.65 -19.72 -11.69
CA ASN A 427 -7.98 -21.10 -12.07
C ASN A 427 -9.28 -21.61 -11.42
N GLN A 428 -9.66 -21.10 -10.23
CA GLN A 428 -10.90 -21.49 -9.54
C GLN A 428 -12.11 -20.68 -10.01
N ILE A 429 -11.93 -19.40 -10.37
CA ILE A 429 -13.02 -18.53 -10.82
C ILE A 429 -13.64 -19.03 -12.13
N ASN A 430 -12.83 -19.56 -13.06
CA ASN A 430 -13.30 -20.20 -14.27
C ASN A 430 -14.17 -21.46 -14.03
N LEU A 431 -14.09 -22.08 -12.84
CA LEU A 431 -14.99 -23.18 -12.44
C LEU A 431 -16.32 -22.68 -11.86
N LEU A 432 -16.34 -21.47 -11.29
CA LEU A 432 -17.53 -20.88 -10.67
C LEU A 432 -18.33 -19.98 -11.63
N SER A 433 -17.74 -19.56 -12.76
CA SER A 433 -18.45 -18.97 -13.89
C SER A 433 -19.24 -20.00 -14.69
N LEU A 434 -20.09 -20.77 -14.01
CA LEU A 434 -21.12 -21.62 -14.62
C LEU A 434 -22.22 -20.75 -15.21
N GLN A 435 -21.94 -20.13 -16.36
CA GLN A 435 -23.01 -19.85 -17.31
C GLN A 435 -23.55 -21.20 -17.78
N PRO A 436 -24.87 -21.47 -17.67
CA PRO A 436 -25.44 -22.66 -18.30
C PRO A 436 -25.20 -22.57 -19.81
N PRO A 437 -24.80 -23.66 -20.49
CA PRO A 437 -24.55 -23.63 -21.92
C PRO A 437 -25.86 -23.25 -22.65
N GLN A 438 -25.90 -22.04 -23.20
CA GLN A 438 -27.01 -21.63 -24.07
C GLN A 438 -26.92 -22.42 -25.36
N GLN A 439 -27.69 -23.51 -25.43
CA GLN A 439 -27.94 -24.23 -26.67
C GLN A 439 -28.74 -23.33 -27.62
N LYS A 440 -28.02 -22.62 -28.50
CA LYS A 440 -28.56 -22.15 -29.78
C LYS A 440 -28.01 -23.03 -30.89
N GLN A 441 -28.81 -24.02 -31.29
CA GLN A 441 -28.77 -24.50 -32.66
C GLN A 441 -29.44 -23.44 -33.54
N GLU A 442 -28.71 -22.91 -34.52
CA GLU A 442 -29.30 -22.48 -35.78
C GLU A 442 -28.20 -22.48 -36.85
N ASP A 443 -28.41 -23.27 -37.91
CA ASP A 443 -27.45 -23.45 -39.00
C ASP A 443 -27.38 -22.19 -39.88
N SER A 444 -26.17 -21.70 -40.16
CA SER A 444 -25.89 -20.87 -41.34
C SER A 444 -24.38 -20.88 -41.66
N PRO A 445 -23.98 -21.12 -42.92
CA PRO A 445 -22.58 -21.36 -43.26
C PRO A 445 -21.81 -20.10 -43.70
N LEU A 446 -20.49 -20.16 -43.48
CA LEU A 446 -19.43 -19.55 -44.29
C LEU A 446 -19.50 -18.03 -44.56
N ARG A 447 -18.80 -17.27 -43.72
CA ARG A 447 -18.00 -16.13 -44.23
C ARG A 447 -16.66 -16.06 -43.52
N VAL A 448 -15.60 -16.43 -44.23
CA VAL A 448 -14.21 -16.26 -43.78
C VAL A 448 -13.81 -14.81 -44.08
N SER A 449 -13.62 -14.01 -43.04
CA SER A 449 -12.92 -12.73 -43.11
C SER A 449 -11.88 -12.70 -42.00
N SER A 450 -10.62 -12.91 -42.39
CA SER A 450 -9.46 -12.84 -41.52
C SER A 450 -9.13 -11.39 -41.17
N GLU A 451 -9.74 -10.87 -40.11
CA GLU A 451 -9.25 -9.66 -39.45
C GLU A 451 -8.37 -10.05 -38.26
N GLU A 452 -7.06 -9.85 -38.42
CA GLU A 452 -6.07 -9.91 -37.34
C GLU A 452 -6.28 -8.73 -36.37
N SER A 453 -7.39 -8.76 -35.64
CA SER A 453 -7.57 -7.93 -34.46
C SER A 453 -6.51 -8.34 -33.44
N LYS A 454 -5.48 -7.49 -33.31
CA LYS A 454 -4.52 -7.57 -32.20
C LYS A 454 -5.34 -7.52 -30.91
N GLN A 455 -5.51 -8.68 -30.27
CA GLN A 455 -6.13 -8.76 -28.96
C GLN A 455 -5.28 -7.93 -28.00
N HIS A 456 -5.73 -6.70 -27.74
CA HIS A 456 -5.20 -5.89 -26.66
C HIS A 456 -5.45 -6.69 -25.37
N LYS A 457 -4.37 -7.31 -24.87
CA LYS A 457 -4.38 -8.06 -23.61
C LYS A 457 -4.96 -7.13 -22.55
N GLN A 458 -6.17 -7.43 -22.06
CA GLN A 458 -6.83 -6.62 -21.05
C GLN A 458 -5.91 -6.56 -19.82
N GLU A 459 -5.40 -5.37 -19.50
CA GLU A 459 -4.43 -5.18 -18.42
C GLU A 459 -5.09 -5.27 -17.03
N TYR A 460 -6.39 -4.96 -16.99
CA TYR A 460 -7.22 -4.89 -15.80
C TYR A 460 -8.29 -5.97 -15.83
N PHE A 461 -8.68 -6.46 -14.64
CA PHE A 461 -9.78 -7.42 -14.48
C PHE A 461 -11.14 -6.76 -14.65
N TYR A 462 -11.29 -5.51 -14.17
CA TYR A 462 -12.48 -4.70 -14.40
C TYR A 462 -12.26 -3.68 -15.52
N THR A 463 -13.19 -3.61 -16.47
CA THR A 463 -13.28 -2.52 -17.46
C THR A 463 -14.14 -1.37 -16.98
N LYS A 464 -15.05 -1.64 -16.04
CA LYS A 464 -15.95 -0.70 -15.35
C LYS A 464 -16.13 -1.13 -13.90
N VAL A 465 -16.32 -0.17 -12.99
CA VAL A 465 -16.44 -0.39 -11.53
C VAL A 465 -17.48 0.56 -10.92
N ASN A 466 -18.06 0.20 -9.77
CA ASN A 466 -18.95 1.08 -9.03
C ASN A 466 -18.23 2.27 -8.39
N HIS A 467 -18.93 3.41 -8.28
CA HIS A 467 -18.48 4.59 -7.54
C HIS A 467 -18.08 4.23 -6.10
N LEU A 468 -18.80 3.29 -5.47
CA LEU A 468 -18.48 2.82 -4.12
C LEU A 468 -17.06 2.22 -4.03
N ARG A 469 -16.63 1.42 -5.02
CA ARG A 469 -15.28 0.84 -5.04
C ARG A 469 -14.23 1.94 -5.18
N VAL A 470 -14.46 2.91 -6.08
CA VAL A 470 -13.57 4.08 -6.26
C VAL A 470 -13.42 4.86 -4.95
N ILE A 471 -14.53 5.20 -4.31
CA ILE A 471 -14.56 5.96 -3.05
C ILE A 471 -13.81 5.21 -1.95
N LYS A 472 -14.14 3.93 -1.70
CA LYS A 472 -13.51 3.13 -0.64
C LYS A 472 -12.01 2.91 -0.90
N THR A 473 -11.58 2.73 -2.15
CA THR A 473 -10.16 2.59 -2.50
C THR A 473 -9.40 3.91 -2.33
N ILE A 474 -10.01 5.05 -2.70
CA ILE A 474 -9.44 6.37 -2.39
C ILE A 474 -9.33 6.57 -0.87
N GLN A 475 -10.36 6.23 -0.09
CA GLN A 475 -10.29 6.31 1.37
C GLN A 475 -9.19 5.41 1.97
N LYS A 476 -9.04 4.17 1.47
CA LYS A 476 -7.95 3.24 1.85
C LYS A 476 -6.58 3.92 1.65
N TYR A 477 -6.33 4.46 0.46
CA TYR A 477 -5.03 5.00 0.07
C TYR A 477 -4.80 6.48 0.41
N PHE A 478 -5.81 7.24 0.81
CA PHE A 478 -5.65 8.64 1.20
C PHE A 478 -4.78 8.79 2.46
N THR A 479 -4.81 7.81 3.38
CA THR A 479 -3.87 7.74 4.51
C THR A 479 -2.41 7.67 4.05
N VAL A 480 -2.13 6.97 2.94
CA VAL A 480 -0.82 6.89 2.28
C VAL A 480 -0.46 8.22 1.59
N CYS A 481 -1.43 8.92 0.99
CA CYS A 481 -1.26 10.27 0.46
C CYS A 481 -0.74 11.24 1.53
N LEU A 482 -1.34 11.22 2.72
CA LEU A 482 -1.00 12.08 3.85
C LEU A 482 0.37 11.76 4.49
N ASN A 483 1.14 10.77 3.99
CA ASN A 483 2.43 10.32 4.55
C ASN A 483 2.36 9.86 6.02
N ILE A 484 1.17 9.52 6.53
CA ILE A 484 0.95 9.06 7.90
C ILE A 484 1.49 7.63 8.05
N ARG A 485 2.77 7.53 8.42
CA ARG A 485 3.42 6.24 8.73
C ARG A 485 3.65 6.02 10.23
N LYS A 486 3.23 6.96 11.08
CA LYS A 486 3.39 6.87 12.54
C LYS A 486 2.08 7.19 13.25
N SER A 487 1.77 6.36 14.24
CA SER A 487 0.62 6.45 15.16
C SER A 487 -0.78 6.41 14.54
N LEU A 488 -1.41 5.23 14.62
CA LEU A 488 -2.85 5.03 14.41
C LEU A 488 -3.75 5.76 15.43
N LEU A 489 -3.19 6.61 16.31
CA LEU A 489 -3.91 7.29 17.41
C LEU A 489 -4.30 8.73 17.08
N GLN A 490 -3.69 9.37 16.06
CA GLN A 490 -4.22 10.64 15.56
C GLN A 490 -5.40 10.37 14.63
N GLN A 491 -6.56 10.94 14.98
CA GLN A 491 -7.75 10.93 14.14
C GLN A 491 -7.57 11.98 13.05
N TYR A 492 -7.11 11.55 11.88
CA TYR A 492 -6.98 12.40 10.69
C TYR A 492 -8.34 12.61 10.01
N TYR A 493 -8.51 13.74 9.34
CA TYR A 493 -9.71 14.04 8.57
C TYR A 493 -9.72 13.16 7.28
N PRO A 494 -10.62 12.18 7.13
CA PRO A 494 -10.68 11.35 5.94
C PRO A 494 -11.22 12.16 4.76
N PHE A 495 -11.01 11.67 3.53
CA PHE A 495 -11.60 12.33 2.36
C PHE A 495 -13.15 12.22 2.42
N PRO A 496 -13.90 13.34 2.28
CA PRO A 496 -15.36 13.34 2.32
C PRO A 496 -15.98 12.49 1.20
N ASN A 497 -16.86 11.57 1.56
CA ASN A 497 -17.52 10.67 0.60
C ASN A 497 -18.48 11.43 -0.31
N GLU A 498 -19.19 12.41 0.25
CA GLU A 498 -20.20 13.23 -0.42
C GLU A 498 -19.59 13.98 -1.61
N SER A 499 -18.38 14.53 -1.45
CA SER A 499 -17.68 15.26 -2.51
C SER A 499 -17.05 14.35 -3.56
N LEU A 500 -16.60 13.14 -3.20
CA LEU A 500 -16.17 12.15 -4.20
C LEU A 500 -17.37 11.65 -5.02
N GLN A 501 -18.49 11.33 -4.35
CA GLN A 501 -19.72 10.93 -5.01
C GLN A 501 -20.28 12.05 -5.91
N TYR A 502 -20.21 13.31 -5.47
CA TYR A 502 -20.60 14.47 -6.27
C TYR A 502 -19.80 14.55 -7.58
N LEU A 503 -18.46 14.51 -7.52
CA LEU A 503 -17.62 14.53 -8.72
C LEU A 503 -17.83 13.30 -9.61
N LEU A 504 -17.94 12.10 -9.03
CA LEU A 504 -18.18 10.89 -9.83
C LEU A 504 -19.54 10.96 -10.55
N ASN A 505 -20.59 11.47 -9.89
CA ASN A 505 -21.91 11.67 -10.48
C ASN A 505 -21.94 12.76 -11.57
N GLN A 506 -20.96 13.67 -11.64
CA GLN A 506 -20.82 14.61 -12.76
C GLN A 506 -20.27 13.93 -14.02
N ILE A 507 -19.58 12.80 -13.87
CA ILE A 507 -18.84 12.12 -14.95
C ILE A 507 -19.60 10.89 -15.45
N SER A 508 -20.17 10.09 -14.55
CA SER A 508 -20.84 8.83 -14.88
C SER A 508 -21.99 8.50 -13.93
N GLU A 509 -22.96 7.70 -14.37
CA GLU A 509 -24.09 7.26 -13.52
C GLU A 509 -23.74 5.98 -12.75
N ASN A 510 -23.33 6.13 -11.48
CA ASN A 510 -23.00 5.07 -10.51
C ASN A 510 -21.83 4.12 -10.84
N ILE A 511 -21.47 3.96 -12.12
CA ILE A 511 -20.44 3.06 -12.62
C ILE A 511 -19.50 3.83 -13.54
N ILE A 512 -18.20 3.74 -13.31
CA ILE A 512 -17.15 4.46 -14.06
C ILE A 512 -16.23 3.48 -14.80
N SER A 513 -15.82 3.83 -16.02
CA SER A 513 -14.82 3.11 -16.82
C SER A 513 -13.40 3.63 -16.58
N CYS A 514 -12.42 2.94 -17.19
CA CYS A 514 -11.00 3.27 -17.08
C CYS A 514 -10.66 4.70 -17.58
N ASP A 515 -11.31 5.15 -18.65
CA ASP A 515 -11.03 6.45 -19.31
C ASP A 515 -11.79 7.61 -18.61
N GLU A 516 -13.01 7.33 -18.16
CA GLU A 516 -13.79 8.25 -17.32
C GLU A 516 -13.08 8.47 -15.96
N PHE A 517 -12.45 7.43 -15.41
CA PHE A 517 -11.63 7.54 -14.19
C PHE A 517 -10.40 8.42 -14.37
N ASP A 518 -9.74 8.41 -15.53
CA ASP A 518 -8.63 9.35 -15.80
C ASP A 518 -9.13 10.79 -15.84
N SER A 519 -10.33 11.02 -16.37
CA SER A 519 -10.98 12.34 -16.35
C SER A 519 -11.29 12.79 -14.91
N PHE A 520 -11.86 11.91 -14.09
CA PHE A 520 -12.10 12.14 -12.66
C PHE A 520 -10.80 12.45 -11.89
N ILE A 521 -9.75 11.67 -12.12
CA ILE A 521 -8.45 11.86 -11.50
C ILE A 521 -7.74 13.13 -11.98
N SER A 522 -8.02 13.63 -13.19
CA SER A 522 -7.46 14.91 -13.64
C SER A 522 -7.90 16.09 -12.74
N ILE A 523 -9.12 16.03 -12.20
CA ILE A 523 -9.67 17.02 -11.24
C ILE A 523 -9.08 16.82 -9.83
N LEU A 524 -8.87 15.56 -9.42
CA LEU A 524 -8.47 15.20 -8.05
C LEU A 524 -6.94 15.19 -7.82
N SER A 525 -6.15 14.94 -8.86
CA SER A 525 -4.68 14.88 -8.78
C SER A 525 -4.01 16.20 -8.31
N PRO A 526 -4.49 17.41 -8.68
CA PRO A 526 -3.99 18.66 -8.10
C PRO A 526 -4.26 18.73 -6.59
N VAL A 527 -5.42 18.27 -6.13
CA VAL A 527 -5.80 18.27 -4.70
C VAL A 527 -4.83 17.40 -3.89
N PHE A 528 -4.55 16.17 -4.35
CA PHE A 528 -3.55 15.30 -3.69
C PHE A 528 -2.16 15.94 -3.63
N LYS A 529 -1.72 16.58 -4.73
CA LYS A 529 -0.43 17.29 -4.77
C LYS A 529 -0.36 18.41 -3.73
N VAL A 530 -1.44 19.18 -3.61
CA VAL A 530 -1.52 20.35 -2.74
C VAL A 530 -1.59 19.94 -1.27
N ILE A 531 -2.46 18.98 -0.92
CA ILE A 531 -2.55 18.44 0.44
C ILE A 531 -1.20 17.87 0.91
N LYS A 532 -0.47 17.18 0.02
CA LYS A 532 0.80 16.55 0.38
C LYS A 532 2.00 17.52 0.47
N TYR A 533 2.05 18.54 -0.40
CA TYR A 533 3.27 19.34 -0.59
C TYR A 533 3.15 20.83 -0.27
N GLN A 534 1.94 21.39 -0.13
CA GLN A 534 1.79 22.80 0.26
C GLN A 534 1.83 22.93 1.78
N LYS A 535 2.68 23.86 2.27
CA LYS A 535 2.90 24.14 3.68
C LYS A 535 1.59 24.47 4.41
N ASN A 536 1.41 23.90 5.62
CA ASN A 536 0.25 24.02 6.50
C ASN A 536 -1.09 23.45 5.97
N VAL A 537 -1.15 22.93 4.73
CA VAL A 537 -2.43 22.46 4.15
C VAL A 537 -2.92 21.19 4.81
N ILE A 538 -2.01 20.26 5.12
CA ILE A 538 -2.37 19.03 5.87
C ILE A 538 -2.92 19.35 7.27
N ASP A 539 -2.43 20.41 7.91
CA ASP A 539 -2.89 20.81 9.25
C ASP A 539 -4.27 21.47 9.17
N LEU A 540 -4.46 22.41 8.23
CA LEU A 540 -5.76 23.03 7.93
C LEU A 540 -6.82 21.99 7.52
N TRP A 541 -6.40 20.95 6.77
CA TRP A 541 -7.24 19.82 6.39
C TRP A 541 -7.66 19.00 7.61
N ASN A 542 -6.71 18.64 8.49
CA ASN A 542 -6.99 17.90 9.72
C ASN A 542 -7.86 18.69 10.72
N LEU A 543 -7.78 20.02 10.68
CA LEU A 543 -8.69 20.90 11.43
C LEU A 543 -10.10 21.00 10.81
N GLY A 544 -10.34 20.45 9.61
CA GLY A 544 -11.63 20.58 8.91
C GLY A 544 -11.92 21.99 8.40
N VAL A 545 -10.90 22.82 8.23
CA VAL A 545 -11.01 24.21 7.72
C VAL A 545 -11.03 24.25 6.18
N ILE A 546 -10.44 23.23 5.55
CA ILE A 546 -10.46 23.04 4.10
C ILE A 546 -11.57 22.04 3.74
N PHE A 547 -12.47 22.48 2.88
CA PHE A 547 -13.45 21.62 2.23
C PHE A 547 -12.95 21.23 0.83
N THR A 548 -13.55 20.21 0.23
CA THR A 548 -13.15 19.67 -1.07
C THR A 548 -13.92 20.32 -2.21
N PHE A 549 -15.12 19.82 -2.46
CA PHE A 549 -15.99 20.21 -3.57
C PHE A 549 -17.41 20.26 -3.01
N ILE A 550 -17.99 21.47 -2.99
CA ILE A 550 -19.29 21.76 -2.38
C ILE A 550 -20.06 22.73 -3.28
N SER A 551 -21.30 22.38 -3.59
CA SER A 551 -22.23 23.20 -4.36
C SER A 551 -22.55 24.51 -3.64
N ASN A 552 -22.83 25.56 -4.42
CA ASN A 552 -23.08 26.88 -3.85
C ASN A 552 -24.29 26.91 -2.89
N ASP A 553 -25.32 26.11 -3.14
CA ASP A 553 -26.47 25.99 -2.22
C ASP A 553 -26.07 25.39 -0.87
N LYS A 554 -25.22 24.35 -0.87
CA LYS A 554 -24.71 23.76 0.37
C LYS A 554 -23.74 24.72 1.08
N VAL A 555 -22.96 25.52 0.35
CA VAL A 555 -22.16 26.61 0.94
C VAL A 555 -23.05 27.65 1.63
N LYS A 556 -24.19 28.06 1.02
CA LYS A 556 -25.16 28.95 1.69
C LYS A 556 -25.68 28.32 2.98
N GLU A 557 -26.11 27.07 2.93
CA GLU A 557 -26.61 26.33 4.10
C GLU A 557 -25.58 26.28 5.24
N LEU A 558 -24.32 25.93 4.92
CA LEU A 558 -23.23 25.84 5.89
C LEU A 558 -22.91 27.21 6.51
N LEU A 559 -22.78 28.28 5.71
CA LEU A 559 -22.43 29.62 6.20
C LEU A 559 -23.57 30.30 6.99
N LEU A 560 -24.83 29.98 6.66
CA LEU A 560 -26.02 30.43 7.38
C LEU A 560 -26.33 29.58 8.65
N SER A 561 -25.61 28.49 8.87
CA SER A 561 -25.80 27.64 10.06
C SER A 561 -25.53 28.40 11.36
N ASN A 562 -26.18 27.95 12.45
CA ASN A 562 -26.05 28.51 13.80
C ASN A 562 -26.42 30.00 13.95
N ILE A 563 -27.10 30.62 12.98
CA ILE A 563 -27.69 31.96 13.11
C ILE A 563 -29.04 31.81 13.81
N SER A 564 -29.02 31.73 15.13
CA SER A 564 -30.22 31.88 15.94
C SER A 564 -30.60 33.36 16.04
N ASN A 565 -31.91 33.64 16.08
CA ASN A 565 -32.49 35.00 16.12
C ASN A 565 -32.03 35.89 17.32
N THR A 566 -31.25 35.35 18.25
CA THR A 566 -30.73 36.03 19.45
C THR A 566 -29.26 36.43 19.32
N SER A 567 -28.55 36.00 18.27
CA SER A 567 -27.12 36.28 18.09
C SER A 567 -26.89 37.39 17.07
N ASN A 568 -26.12 38.42 17.44
CA ASN A 568 -25.86 39.60 16.61
C ASN A 568 -24.75 39.34 15.57
N ILE A 569 -24.73 38.13 15.00
CA ILE A 569 -23.67 37.62 14.12
C ILE A 569 -24.06 37.85 12.66
N ASP A 570 -23.21 38.57 11.94
CA ASP A 570 -23.41 38.92 10.54
C ASP A 570 -22.85 37.82 9.62
N PRO A 571 -23.69 37.09 8.85
CA PRO A 571 -23.24 36.01 7.96
C PRO A 571 -22.27 36.47 6.86
N THR A 572 -22.30 37.74 6.47
CA THR A 572 -21.42 38.28 5.41
C THR A 572 -19.95 38.34 5.85
N LYS A 573 -19.68 38.17 7.15
CA LYS A 573 -18.32 38.08 7.72
C LYS A 573 -17.76 36.66 7.77
N ARG A 574 -18.54 35.66 7.35
CA ARG A 574 -18.15 34.24 7.33
C ARG A 574 -17.70 33.80 5.94
N PHE A 575 -16.72 32.91 5.88
CA PHE A 575 -16.23 32.33 4.62
C PHE A 575 -15.84 30.87 4.76
N LEU A 576 -15.81 30.17 3.63
CA LEU A 576 -15.42 28.78 3.48
C LEU A 576 -14.26 28.70 2.47
N ILE A 577 -13.30 27.81 2.70
CA ILE A 577 -12.17 27.56 1.80
C ILE A 577 -12.36 26.19 1.17
N GLN A 578 -12.31 26.10 -0.16
CA GLN A 578 -12.34 24.83 -0.87
C GLN A 578 -11.37 24.81 -2.06
N PHE A 579 -11.24 23.65 -2.70
CA PHE A 579 -10.55 23.53 -3.99
C PHE A 579 -11.46 24.00 -5.13
N SER A 580 -10.85 24.45 -6.23
CA SER A 580 -11.59 24.73 -7.46
C SER A 580 -11.83 23.43 -8.25
N GLU A 581 -13.05 23.27 -8.74
CA GLU A 581 -13.43 22.17 -9.66
C GLU A 581 -12.92 22.45 -11.08
N ASN A 582 -12.96 23.72 -11.51
CA ASN A 582 -12.66 24.13 -12.89
C ASN A 582 -11.20 24.56 -13.12
N HIS A 583 -10.47 24.95 -12.06
CA HIS A 583 -9.13 25.50 -12.17
C HIS A 583 -8.12 24.68 -11.34
N PRO A 584 -7.32 23.80 -11.98
CA PRO A 584 -6.36 22.97 -11.26
C PRO A 584 -5.28 23.83 -10.60
N PHE A 585 -4.93 23.49 -9.35
CA PHE A 585 -4.02 24.28 -8.51
C PHE A 585 -4.55 25.68 -8.11
N CYS A 586 -5.88 25.86 -8.05
CA CYS A 586 -6.51 27.05 -7.47
C CYS A 586 -7.31 26.73 -6.22
N TRP A 587 -7.23 27.62 -5.23
CA TRP A 587 -8.18 27.68 -4.11
C TRP A 587 -9.38 28.54 -4.49
N VAL A 588 -10.53 28.27 -3.87
CA VAL A 588 -11.71 29.13 -3.91
C VAL A 588 -12.12 29.48 -2.48
N ILE A 589 -12.09 30.78 -2.17
CA ILE A 589 -12.74 31.31 -0.97
C ILE A 589 -14.17 31.68 -1.33
N LYS A 590 -15.14 31.01 -0.70
CA LYS A 590 -16.57 31.25 -0.90
C LYS A 590 -17.15 31.99 0.31
N TYR A 591 -17.93 33.04 0.06
CA TYR A 591 -18.50 33.90 1.10
C TYR A 591 -19.87 34.45 0.69
N LEU A 592 -20.62 34.99 1.65
CA LEU A 592 -21.98 35.51 1.39
C LEU A 592 -22.00 37.02 1.20
N VAL A 593 -22.77 37.46 0.20
CA VAL A 593 -23.09 38.88 -0.05
C VAL A 593 -24.62 39.02 -0.07
N PRO A 594 -25.21 40.10 0.48
CA PRO A 594 -26.65 40.32 0.38
C PRO A 594 -27.11 40.41 -1.09
N SER A 595 -28.18 39.69 -1.42
CA SER A 595 -28.83 39.77 -2.73
C SER A 595 -29.44 41.16 -2.96
N ILE A 596 -29.40 41.63 -4.19
CA ILE A 596 -30.01 42.91 -4.61
C ILE A 596 -31.48 42.70 -5.03
N GLU A 597 -31.98 41.46 -5.04
CA GLU A 597 -33.35 41.16 -5.46
C GLU A 597 -34.43 41.77 -4.55
N PRO A 598 -35.44 42.44 -5.12
CA PRO A 598 -36.32 43.33 -4.35
C PRO A 598 -37.36 42.62 -3.45
N GLN A 599 -37.62 41.31 -3.61
CA GLN A 599 -38.50 40.54 -2.71
C GLN A 599 -38.01 39.09 -2.51
N PRO A 600 -37.22 38.82 -1.45
CA PRO A 600 -36.73 37.49 -1.12
C PRO A 600 -37.82 36.63 -0.45
N GLN A 601 -38.08 35.45 -1.02
CA GLN A 601 -39.10 34.51 -0.50
C GLN A 601 -38.57 33.61 0.64
N SER A 602 -37.26 33.53 0.83
CA SER A 602 -36.62 32.71 1.86
C SER A 602 -35.33 33.33 2.39
N LEU A 603 -34.88 32.92 3.58
CA LEU A 603 -33.62 33.41 4.16
C LEU A 603 -32.38 32.99 3.35
N GLN A 604 -32.49 31.96 2.50
CA GLN A 604 -31.45 31.56 1.55
C GLN A 604 -31.42 32.46 0.30
N SER A 605 -32.57 32.99 -0.14
CA SER A 605 -32.63 33.96 -1.26
C SER A 605 -32.09 35.35 -0.91
N LEU A 606 -31.97 35.68 0.39
CA LEU A 606 -31.34 36.92 0.86
C LEU A 606 -29.85 37.02 0.55
N TYR A 607 -29.17 35.92 0.20
CA TYR A 607 -27.72 35.90 0.03
C TYR A 607 -27.28 35.21 -1.26
N GLU A 608 -26.31 35.82 -1.93
CA GLU A 608 -25.55 35.28 -3.06
C GLU A 608 -24.22 34.72 -2.54
N VAL A 609 -23.73 33.61 -3.10
CA VAL A 609 -22.36 33.14 -2.87
C VAL A 609 -21.44 33.84 -3.86
N ARG A 610 -20.42 34.50 -3.36
CA ARG A 610 -19.31 35.00 -4.17
C ARG A 610 -18.05 34.21 -3.94
N GLU A 611 -17.21 34.19 -4.96
CA GLU A 611 -16.02 33.36 -5.06
C GLU A 611 -14.79 34.24 -5.30
N ILE A 612 -13.72 34.01 -4.52
CA ILE A 612 -12.39 34.56 -4.78
C ILE A 612 -11.48 33.38 -5.15
N TYR A 613 -11.01 33.40 -6.38
CA TYR A 613 -10.04 32.44 -6.89
C TYR A 613 -8.63 32.87 -6.47
N ILE A 614 -7.80 31.90 -6.07
CA ILE A 614 -6.40 32.11 -5.68
C ILE A 614 -5.56 31.05 -6.40
N ASP A 615 -4.85 31.46 -7.45
CA ASP A 615 -3.94 30.60 -8.21
C ASP A 615 -2.63 30.42 -7.42
N MET A 616 -2.24 29.17 -7.18
CA MET A 616 -1.07 28.85 -6.34
C MET A 616 0.28 29.23 -6.98
N LYS A 617 0.31 29.54 -8.28
CA LYS A 617 1.50 30.03 -9.00
C LYS A 617 1.56 31.56 -8.99
N THR A 618 0.46 32.26 -9.26
CA THR A 618 0.46 33.73 -9.42
C THR A 618 0.18 34.49 -8.14
N ASP A 619 -0.64 33.93 -7.24
CA ASP A 619 -1.16 34.65 -6.06
C ASP A 619 -0.48 34.19 -4.75
N LEU A 620 0.17 33.02 -4.80
CA LEU A 620 1.14 32.54 -3.80
C LEU A 620 2.61 32.55 -4.30
N PRO A 621 3.10 33.56 -5.05
CA PRO A 621 4.37 33.47 -5.77
C PRO A 621 5.55 33.70 -4.82
N GLY A 622 6.46 32.73 -4.72
CA GLY A 622 7.67 32.84 -3.92
C GLY A 622 8.18 31.48 -3.45
N ASP A 623 9.11 31.50 -2.50
CA ASP A 623 9.58 30.27 -1.87
C ASP A 623 8.46 29.60 -1.05
N ARG A 624 8.29 28.28 -1.23
CA ARG A 624 7.19 27.48 -0.65
C ARG A 624 7.20 27.49 0.89
N SER A 625 8.32 27.88 1.48
CA SER A 625 8.52 28.08 2.91
C SER A 625 7.68 29.21 3.51
N ASN A 626 7.40 30.28 2.74
CA ASN A 626 6.97 31.58 3.29
C ASN A 626 5.60 32.08 2.81
N LYS A 627 5.00 31.48 1.78
CA LYS A 627 3.64 31.83 1.32
C LYS A 627 2.74 30.60 1.25
N SER A 628 1.88 30.46 2.26
CA SER A 628 0.81 29.45 2.32
C SER A 628 -0.56 30.09 2.13
N ILE A 629 -1.61 29.30 1.94
CA ILE A 629 -2.99 29.79 1.93
C ILE A 629 -3.35 30.51 3.25
N LEU A 630 -2.81 30.06 4.39
CA LEU A 630 -2.94 30.75 5.68
C LEU A 630 -2.32 32.16 5.63
N THR A 631 -1.09 32.28 5.08
CA THR A 631 -0.42 33.57 4.91
C THR A 631 -1.19 34.52 3.99
N PHE A 632 -1.80 34.00 2.94
CA PHE A 632 -2.66 34.78 2.04
C PHE A 632 -3.88 35.33 2.80
N ILE A 633 -4.55 34.49 3.59
CA ILE A 633 -5.76 34.83 4.37
C ILE A 633 -5.48 35.96 5.37
N GLU A 634 -4.29 35.97 5.98
CA GLU A 634 -3.85 36.98 6.95
C GLU A 634 -3.37 38.28 6.30
N THR A 635 -2.66 38.18 5.18
CA THR A 635 -1.92 39.30 4.56
C THR A 635 -2.79 40.10 3.59
N ASN A 636 -3.68 39.45 2.83
CA ASN A 636 -4.52 40.11 1.82
C ASN A 636 -5.75 40.79 2.43
N LYS A 637 -5.47 41.72 3.35
CA LYS A 637 -6.43 42.60 4.01
C LYS A 637 -7.43 43.20 3.02
N ASN A 638 -6.97 43.82 1.94
CA ASN A 638 -7.86 44.50 0.99
C ASN A 638 -8.97 43.61 0.41
N LEU A 639 -8.71 42.31 0.19
CA LEU A 639 -9.71 41.35 -0.32
C LEU A 639 -10.53 40.69 0.79
N LEU A 640 -9.93 40.48 1.96
CA LEU A 640 -10.51 39.65 3.04
C LEU A 640 -10.79 40.43 4.34
N ASN A 641 -10.81 41.76 4.31
CA ASN A 641 -10.97 42.64 5.48
C ASN A 641 -12.32 42.43 6.18
N ASN A 642 -13.39 42.22 5.41
CA ASN A 642 -14.73 42.03 5.94
C ASN A 642 -14.94 40.62 6.51
N LEU A 643 -14.10 39.67 6.10
CA LEU A 643 -14.18 38.26 6.46
C LEU A 643 -13.40 38.00 7.75
N LYS A 644 -14.11 37.61 8.81
CA LYS A 644 -13.60 37.45 10.18
C LYS A 644 -13.67 36.02 10.70
N GLU A 645 -14.60 35.22 10.20
CA GLU A 645 -14.85 33.85 10.67
C GLU A 645 -14.67 32.85 9.54
N VAL A 646 -13.83 31.85 9.74
CA VAL A 646 -13.69 30.72 8.81
C VAL A 646 -14.61 29.58 9.24
N CYS A 647 -15.31 29.00 8.28
CA CYS A 647 -16.11 27.79 8.43
C CYS A 647 -15.19 26.59 8.72
N GLN A 648 -15.55 25.80 9.72
CA GLN A 648 -14.86 24.59 10.14
C GLN A 648 -15.86 23.42 10.23
N ASN A 649 -15.52 22.27 9.67
CA ASN A 649 -16.22 21.01 9.91
C ASN A 649 -15.59 20.25 11.08
N ASP A 650 -16.18 20.33 12.28
CA ASP A 650 -15.73 19.57 13.44
C ASP A 650 -16.27 18.13 13.40
N LEU A 651 -15.47 17.21 12.85
CA LEU A 651 -15.78 15.78 12.79
C LEU A 651 -16.10 15.15 14.14
N LYS A 652 -15.49 15.63 15.24
CA LYS A 652 -15.69 15.02 16.57
C LYS A 652 -17.09 15.26 17.09
N GLN A 653 -17.74 16.34 16.63
CA GLN A 653 -19.13 16.67 16.96
C GLN A 653 -20.09 16.47 15.79
N ASN A 654 -19.56 16.20 14.59
CA ASN A 654 -20.30 16.19 13.32
C ASN A 654 -21.12 17.48 13.12
N GLN A 655 -20.47 18.63 13.39
CA GLN A 655 -21.09 19.95 13.38
C GLN A 655 -20.22 21.00 12.71
N VAL A 656 -20.88 21.96 12.05
CA VAL A 656 -20.24 23.17 11.53
C VAL A 656 -19.97 24.14 12.67
N ARG A 657 -18.75 24.66 12.71
CA ARG A 657 -18.29 25.69 13.63
C ARG A 657 -17.67 26.85 12.88
N PHE A 658 -17.51 27.97 13.58
CA PHE A 658 -16.87 29.17 13.05
C PHE A 658 -15.71 29.53 13.98
N ILE A 659 -14.49 29.52 13.44
CA ILE A 659 -13.27 29.95 14.15
C ILE A 659 -12.92 31.35 13.68
N LYS A 660 -12.43 32.23 14.56
CA LYS A 660 -11.94 33.54 14.10
C LYS A 660 -10.70 33.37 13.23
N LYS A 661 -10.60 34.16 12.16
CA LYS A 661 -9.48 34.14 11.20
C LYS A 661 -8.11 34.25 11.88
N GLU A 662 -8.02 35.03 12.96
CA GLU A 662 -6.78 35.23 13.70
C GLU A 662 -6.39 34.02 14.58
N GLU A 663 -7.35 33.18 14.96
CA GLU A 663 -7.14 32.02 15.85
C GLU A 663 -6.62 30.79 15.10
N VAL A 664 -6.89 30.69 13.78
CA VAL A 664 -6.50 29.54 12.94
C VAL A 664 -5.01 29.25 13.00
N ARG A 665 -4.15 30.28 12.92
CA ARG A 665 -2.69 30.10 13.00
C ARG A 665 -2.29 29.54 14.37
N THR A 666 -2.83 30.10 15.45
CA THR A 666 -2.54 29.69 16.83
C THR A 666 -2.92 28.24 17.08
N ILE A 667 -4.02 27.76 16.48
CA ILE A 667 -4.46 26.36 16.57
C ILE A 667 -3.53 25.41 15.79
N ILE A 668 -2.88 25.86 14.72
CA ILE A 668 -1.91 25.05 13.95
C ILE A 668 -0.52 25.01 14.62
N THR A 669 -0.16 26.05 15.37
CA THR A 669 1.16 26.14 16.02
C THR A 669 1.24 25.49 17.40
N ASN A 670 0.10 25.11 17.98
CA ASN A 670 -0.03 24.51 19.32
C ASN A 670 -0.31 23.01 19.25
#